data_AF-A0A1Q9P7E9-F1
#
_entry.id   AF-A0A1Q9P7E9-F1
#
_cell.length_a   1.000
_cell.length_b   1.000
_cell.length_c   1.000
_cell.angle_alpha   90.00
_cell.angle_beta   90.00
_cell.angle_gamma   90.00
#
_symmetry.space_group_name_H-M   'P 1'
#
loop_
_entity.id
_entity.type
_entity.pdbx_description
1 polymer ?
#
loop_
_entity_poly.entity_id
_entity_poly.type
_entity_poly.pdbx_seq_one_letter_code
_entity_poly.pdbx_strand_id
1 'polypeptide(L)'
;MSAKNLQHIKNRIAPPFHKILMVLILFLSSIVSTPILVGGSYSNTSSINAPLSTVDEQLFLFQEKMNVIVGKADSVIASLELNGGLVRTPIDLSRSELSYVSQIDCVVLNQSAFSTIWTNPLWKYPDGLVIKVTLRTQDSERVRQIYQFLNNVVLQFYNVSMGIFNIHNPNPIETILYLVSPITYSQALIIFDAIFKADYEEENGNSVGIIESMITNSPTIYAFGFSMVKRFGIITKIIRSAVVAQENKIQVIGNQRLFNLSLALNSPLIPNANALVSKFSFMLPFMANVTRVSPKPDNIGGSFTGSFEWVLKHSTTSIYDSFDAEVVYLPFSSEDFFFPRVSVSASYSDFLLENNGILNMTYDVKNTGTDEAYNTSIFFPIPEEVQLFINEGLEIPVLRDDLLVDEVFNSAITLDIHYFSYVFEILILDIQGWYENVTTLSLERWLDNSTLEINEYVSIETTNGISEDLYNAVIGRIMPILDANNILNITMYYSTFEPIITEQLQFAVEDAYNIVFNEFYENKTIFQFSSPDFHNEANIFGGYIECTIPELEVNETKEVYWSITDIPTSADKFGAFTILPANGVEDHAIFRTTESDYKTLMLSIFIGLNSAGRFLSVYETITDSFISIGCRYQYFDSKGRDYYGLTNGLNLQLGDDEAVLESILNTNRTTYRVGESIQFTLDINNLGTIGAYDIHIDIVNLKLNYLWLPTDLLLVKSFDIDTIAANESVNQEFSIEANSYIGLNTYVAIISFISDYNQPAEEIYIPWTDTAVPWTHSGETTNIITSTLTFGILFPPISLENAFRPSFPVPEIEVLSDYTLSESNRSMYVKYEIENKGLSASDVEIMQIFGMDYATFDDINCTLVLETGDEQTLTPTIIEKEDFYNINYASTTLQPGDKIIVEINLSNLAEDFIVPPILVNYSSIYEIHSTDFQSSEEEYGFETIDSMDLSIRSSPANVSESEQTEFLWFSFSSVIKINLPFSGKYDEILFSSLPWIYTVISTGVLSGVIAIVIIVSRMRK
;
A
#
# COMPACT_ATOMS: atom_id res chain seq x y z
N MET A 1 -24.63 24.23 -15.98
CA MET A 1 -23.92 22.92 -16.01
C MET A 1 -24.92 21.87 -15.58
N SER A 2 -25.16 20.84 -16.41
CA SER A 2 -26.07 19.73 -16.07
C SER A 2 -25.40 18.79 -15.06
N ALA A 3 -26.19 18.05 -14.28
CA ALA A 3 -25.68 17.01 -13.38
C ALA A 3 -24.83 15.96 -14.11
N LYS A 4 -25.15 15.66 -15.39
CA LYS A 4 -24.31 14.83 -16.28
C LYS A 4 -22.90 15.38 -16.50
N ASN A 5 -22.74 16.70 -16.66
CA ASN A 5 -21.41 17.31 -16.76
C ASN A 5 -20.67 17.33 -15.43
N LEU A 6 -21.36 17.28 -14.28
CA LEU A 6 -20.71 17.21 -12.97
C LEU A 6 -20.19 15.80 -12.65
N GLN A 7 -20.84 14.76 -13.18
CA GLN A 7 -20.43 13.36 -13.02
C GLN A 7 -19.25 13.00 -13.94
N HIS A 8 -19.28 13.49 -15.20
CA HIS A 8 -18.12 13.38 -16.11
C HIS A 8 -16.88 14.16 -15.62
N ILE A 9 -17.09 15.28 -14.91
CA ILE A 9 -16.01 16.06 -14.29
C ILE A 9 -15.52 15.41 -13.00
N LYS A 10 -16.38 14.73 -12.22
CA LYS A 10 -15.96 13.93 -11.06
C LYS A 10 -15.09 12.73 -11.45
N ASN A 11 -15.43 12.03 -12.53
CA ASN A 11 -14.65 10.87 -13.02
C ASN A 11 -13.29 11.28 -13.64
N ARG A 12 -13.13 12.54 -14.05
CA ARG A 12 -11.86 13.09 -14.58
C ARG A 12 -10.98 13.82 -13.55
N ILE A 13 -11.46 14.07 -12.32
CA ILE A 13 -10.77 14.92 -11.32
C ILE A 13 -10.36 14.15 -10.04
N ALA A 14 -10.41 12.82 -10.05
CA ALA A 14 -9.80 12.01 -8.98
C ALA A 14 -8.51 11.35 -9.50
N PRO A 15 -7.39 12.08 -9.65
CA PRO A 15 -6.16 11.47 -10.13
C PRO A 15 -5.48 10.78 -8.93
N PRO A 16 -4.45 9.98 -9.14
CA PRO A 16 -4.35 8.52 -9.11
C PRO A 16 -4.50 7.84 -7.72
N PHE A 17 -4.66 8.61 -6.64
CA PHE A 17 -4.54 8.13 -5.25
C PHE A 17 -5.58 7.07 -4.86
N HIS A 18 -6.84 7.24 -5.28
CA HIS A 18 -7.90 6.29 -4.95
C HIS A 18 -7.78 4.96 -5.71
N LYS A 19 -7.30 4.97 -6.96
CA LYS A 19 -7.08 3.77 -7.78
C LYS A 19 -5.87 2.95 -7.31
N ILE A 20 -4.82 3.65 -6.88
CA ILE A 20 -3.62 3.07 -6.25
C ILE A 20 -3.93 2.46 -4.87
N LEU A 21 -4.65 3.19 -4.02
CA LEU A 21 -5.15 2.70 -2.73
C LEU A 21 -6.06 1.47 -2.94
N MET A 22 -6.84 1.48 -4.02
CA MET A 22 -7.65 0.35 -4.46
C MET A 22 -6.82 -0.87 -4.82
N VAL A 23 -5.78 -0.72 -5.66
CA VAL A 23 -4.88 -1.84 -6.03
C VAL A 23 -4.23 -2.43 -4.77
N LEU A 24 -3.89 -1.60 -3.79
CA LEU A 24 -3.39 -2.05 -2.49
C LEU A 24 -4.47 -2.83 -1.70
N ILE A 25 -5.71 -2.32 -1.62
CA ILE A 25 -6.85 -2.96 -0.95
C ILE A 25 -7.28 -4.26 -1.66
N LEU A 26 -7.22 -4.30 -2.99
CA LEU A 26 -7.54 -5.46 -3.81
C LEU A 26 -6.45 -6.53 -3.73
N PHE A 27 -5.19 -6.13 -3.67
CA PHE A 27 -4.09 -7.04 -3.38
C PHE A 27 -4.23 -7.61 -1.96
N LEU A 28 -4.61 -6.79 -0.97
CA LEU A 28 -4.96 -7.23 0.40
C LEU A 28 -6.14 -8.20 0.43
N SER A 29 -7.14 -8.05 -0.45
CA SER A 29 -8.26 -9.00 -0.56
C SER A 29 -7.85 -10.34 -1.17
N SER A 30 -6.88 -10.35 -2.09
CA SER A 30 -6.28 -11.57 -2.67
C SER A 30 -5.37 -12.36 -1.69
N ILE A 31 -5.06 -11.78 -0.52
CA ILE A 31 -4.38 -12.47 0.60
C ILE A 31 -5.36 -13.42 1.32
N VAL A 32 -6.66 -13.11 1.32
CA VAL A 32 -7.69 -13.92 1.99
C VAL A 32 -7.94 -15.25 1.24
N SER A 33 -7.54 -15.35 -0.03
CA SER A 33 -7.69 -16.55 -0.88
C SER A 33 -6.44 -17.44 -1.00
N THR A 34 -5.38 -17.18 -0.22
CA THR A 34 -4.25 -18.12 -0.08
C THR A 34 -4.25 -18.79 1.29
N PRO A 35 -4.18 -20.13 1.38
CA PRO A 35 -3.73 -20.80 2.59
C PRO A 35 -2.21 -20.62 2.66
N ILE A 36 -1.78 -19.42 3.05
CA ILE A 36 -0.49 -19.32 3.73
C ILE A 36 -0.66 -20.16 5.00
N LEU A 37 0.34 -20.99 5.30
CA LEU A 37 0.51 -21.71 6.55
C LEU A 37 0.30 -20.80 7.78
N VAL A 38 -0.96 -20.53 8.14
CA VAL A 38 -1.37 -20.01 9.43
C VAL A 38 -1.54 -21.24 10.33
N GLY A 39 -0.40 -21.89 10.60
CA GLY A 39 -0.24 -22.65 11.83
C GLY A 39 -0.04 -21.66 12.97
N GLY A 40 -1.10 -20.95 13.34
CA GLY A 40 -1.04 -19.91 14.37
C GLY A 40 -2.35 -19.13 14.47
N SER A 41 -3.37 -19.78 15.03
CA SER A 41 -4.73 -19.28 15.23
C SER A 41 -4.79 -17.82 15.68
N TYR A 42 -5.38 -16.97 14.83
CA TYR A 42 -5.88 -15.64 15.19
C TYR A 42 -7.22 -15.79 15.91
N SER A 43 -7.30 -15.31 17.16
CA SER A 43 -8.57 -14.94 17.77
C SER A 43 -8.63 -13.42 17.88
N ASN A 44 -9.45 -12.80 17.04
CA ASN A 44 -9.92 -11.44 17.20
C ASN A 44 -10.71 -11.33 18.51
N THR A 45 -10.09 -10.76 19.55
CA THR A 45 -10.83 -10.15 20.66
C THR A 45 -10.12 -8.89 21.13
N SER A 46 -10.29 -7.79 20.40
CA SER A 46 -10.11 -6.44 20.95
C SER A 46 -11.46 -5.90 21.39
N SER A 47 -11.97 -6.37 22.54
CA SER A 47 -12.94 -5.61 23.31
C SER A 47 -12.19 -4.51 24.07
N ILE A 48 -12.01 -3.35 23.46
CA ILE A 48 -11.56 -2.14 24.16
C ILE A 48 -12.76 -1.57 24.90
N ASN A 49 -12.97 -2.06 26.12
CA ASN A 49 -13.74 -1.41 27.18
C ASN A 49 -13.23 -1.94 28.51
N ALA A 50 -11.98 -1.61 28.84
CA ALA A 50 -11.45 -1.71 30.20
C ALA A 50 -11.30 -0.29 30.76
N PRO A 51 -11.76 -0.02 31.99
CA PRO A 51 -11.85 1.32 32.53
C PRO A 51 -10.46 1.90 32.84
N LEU A 52 -10.30 3.18 32.52
CA LEU A 52 -9.21 4.05 32.99
C LEU A 52 -8.98 3.86 34.49
N SER A 53 -7.87 3.21 34.85
CA SER A 53 -7.31 3.28 36.19
C SER A 53 -5.98 4.00 36.15
N THR A 54 -5.98 5.18 36.76
CA THR A 54 -4.84 6.08 36.98
C THR A 54 -3.80 5.46 37.92
N VAL A 55 -2.69 4.90 37.40
CA VAL A 55 -1.36 4.80 38.03
C VAL A 55 -0.33 4.53 36.90
N ASP A 56 0.62 5.45 36.67
CA ASP A 56 1.82 5.33 35.81
C ASP A 56 1.73 4.39 34.58
N GLU A 57 1.20 4.91 33.47
CA GLU A 57 1.30 4.28 32.15
C GLU A 57 2.78 4.16 31.76
N GLN A 58 3.38 2.99 31.98
CA GLN A 58 4.59 2.59 31.27
C GLN A 58 4.25 2.63 29.77
N LEU A 59 4.81 3.61 29.05
CA LEU A 59 4.78 3.62 27.59
C LEU A 59 5.42 2.32 27.11
N PHE A 60 4.61 1.37 26.64
CA PHE A 60 5.09 0.11 26.10
C PHE A 60 6.12 0.38 24.98
N LEU A 61 7.17 -0.45 24.91
CA LEU A 61 8.06 -0.45 23.75
C LEU A 61 7.35 -1.20 22.62
N PHE A 62 6.89 -0.48 21.61
CA PHE A 62 6.14 -1.06 20.50
C PHE A 62 7.06 -1.84 19.56
N GLN A 63 8.22 -1.27 19.24
CA GLN A 63 9.12 -1.84 18.25
C GLN A 63 10.59 -1.63 18.61
N GLU A 64 11.37 -2.68 18.40
CA GLU A 64 12.83 -2.67 18.31
C GLU A 64 13.23 -3.07 16.88
N LYS A 65 14.08 -2.26 16.25
CA LYS A 65 14.62 -2.55 14.91
C LYS A 65 16.12 -2.30 14.91
N MET A 66 16.88 -3.34 14.59
CA MET A 66 18.34 -3.26 14.39
C MET A 66 18.65 -3.44 12.91
N ASN A 67 19.35 -2.50 12.29
CA ASN A 67 19.73 -2.58 10.87
C ASN A 67 21.25 -2.50 10.74
N VAL A 68 21.79 -3.24 9.79
CA VAL A 68 23.21 -3.20 9.43
C VAL A 68 23.36 -2.98 7.95
N ILE A 69 24.21 -2.03 7.57
CA ILE A 69 24.45 -1.67 6.17
C ILE A 69 25.94 -1.74 5.90
N VAL A 70 26.29 -2.31 4.75
CA VAL A 70 27.68 -2.35 4.30
C VAL A 70 28.06 -1.04 3.65
N GLY A 71 28.99 -0.30 4.25
CA GLY A 71 29.53 0.94 3.69
C GLY A 71 30.74 0.76 2.78
N LYS A 72 31.31 1.88 2.37
CA LYS A 72 32.59 1.96 1.64
C LYS A 72 33.68 1.23 2.44
N ALA A 73 34.69 0.71 1.74
CA ALA A 73 35.88 0.12 2.35
C ALA A 73 35.59 -0.95 3.43
N ASP A 74 34.63 -1.84 3.18
CA ASP A 74 34.30 -2.96 4.07
C ASP A 74 33.84 -2.52 5.48
N SER A 75 33.27 -1.31 5.57
CA SER A 75 32.70 -0.75 6.79
C SER A 75 31.28 -1.27 7.07
N VAL A 76 30.86 -1.15 8.33
CA VAL A 76 29.51 -1.47 8.80
C VAL A 76 28.91 -0.24 9.46
N ILE A 77 27.69 0.10 9.05
CA ILE A 77 26.83 1.10 9.69
C ILE A 77 25.73 0.32 10.40
N ALA A 78 25.76 0.31 11.73
CA ALA A 78 24.75 -0.33 12.56
C ALA A 78 23.79 0.73 13.10
N SER A 79 22.49 0.56 12.90
CA SER A 79 21.45 1.44 13.44
C SER A 79 20.46 0.67 14.32
N LEU A 80 20.05 1.32 15.41
CA LEU A 80 19.04 0.86 16.35
C LEU A 80 17.92 1.89 16.39
N GLU A 81 16.69 1.43 16.26
CA GLU A 81 15.49 2.24 16.44
C GLU A 81 14.58 1.60 17.49
N LEU A 82 14.13 2.42 18.44
CA LEU A 82 13.20 2.05 19.50
C LEU A 82 11.99 2.99 19.45
N ASN A 83 10.80 2.44 19.20
CA ASN A 83 9.55 3.19 19.17
C ASN A 83 8.73 2.91 20.43
N GLY A 84 8.45 3.94 21.23
CA GLY A 84 7.89 3.82 22.58
C GLY A 84 8.97 3.63 23.67
N GLY A 85 8.54 3.18 24.85
CA GLY A 85 9.40 3.08 26.05
C GLY A 85 9.58 4.39 26.82
N LEU A 86 10.47 4.39 27.82
CA LEU A 86 10.78 5.55 28.67
C LEU A 86 12.08 6.22 28.23
N VAL A 87 12.09 7.56 28.26
CA VAL A 87 13.29 8.39 28.07
C VAL A 87 13.58 9.13 29.38
N ARG A 88 14.79 9.02 29.94
CA ARG A 88 15.21 9.78 31.12
C ARG A 88 15.90 11.07 30.70
N THR A 89 15.12 12.03 30.21
CA THR A 89 15.61 13.37 29.87
C THR A 89 15.34 14.37 31.00
N PRO A 90 16.26 15.31 31.28
CA PRO A 90 15.99 16.43 32.19
C PRO A 90 14.99 17.43 31.60
N ILE A 91 14.65 17.30 30.30
CA ILE A 91 13.69 18.15 29.61
C ILE A 91 12.28 17.61 29.83
N ASP A 92 11.63 18.13 30.88
CA ASP A 92 10.27 17.76 31.25
C ASP A 92 9.23 18.62 30.51
N LEU A 93 8.59 18.04 29.49
CA LEU A 93 7.56 18.69 28.67
C LEU A 93 6.26 18.97 29.43
N SER A 94 6.09 18.51 30.67
CA SER A 94 4.94 18.84 31.52
C SER A 94 5.04 20.23 32.17
N ARG A 95 6.25 20.82 32.18
CA ARG A 95 6.50 22.14 32.76
C ARG A 95 5.76 23.25 32.02
N SER A 96 5.32 24.26 32.77
CA SER A 96 4.53 25.38 32.23
C SER A 96 5.34 26.24 31.26
N GLU A 97 6.65 26.33 31.44
CA GLU A 97 7.59 27.01 30.56
C GLU A 97 7.63 26.36 29.16
N LEU A 98 7.39 25.05 29.06
CA LEU A 98 7.36 24.30 27.80
C LEU A 98 5.94 24.03 27.29
N SER A 99 4.95 24.79 27.77
CA SER A 99 3.54 24.65 27.34
C SER A 99 3.32 24.89 25.84
N TYR A 100 4.21 25.64 25.18
CA TYR A 100 4.16 25.96 23.75
C TYR A 100 4.95 24.98 22.89
N VAL A 101 5.72 24.08 23.49
CA VAL A 101 6.48 23.07 22.75
C VAL A 101 5.55 21.99 22.25
N SER A 102 5.46 21.81 20.94
CA SER A 102 4.73 20.72 20.29
C SER A 102 5.62 19.53 19.98
N GLN A 103 6.92 19.75 19.76
CA GLN A 103 7.90 18.71 19.50
C GLN A 103 9.28 19.12 19.99
N ILE A 104 10.03 18.15 20.49
CA ILE A 104 11.46 18.31 20.74
C ILE A 104 12.23 17.11 20.19
N ASP A 105 13.28 17.41 19.42
CA ASP A 105 14.24 16.43 18.93
C ASP A 105 15.59 16.76 19.58
N CYS A 106 16.20 15.79 20.25
CA CYS A 106 17.52 15.91 20.86
C CYS A 106 18.46 14.93 20.15
N VAL A 107 19.54 15.45 19.60
CA VAL A 107 20.39 14.74 18.66
C VAL A 107 21.85 14.96 19.03
N VAL A 108 22.63 13.90 19.10
CA VAL A 108 24.06 13.93 19.37
C VAL A 108 24.79 13.28 18.21
N LEU A 109 25.76 14.00 17.63
CA LEU A 109 26.44 13.62 16.40
C LEU A 109 27.96 13.75 16.51
N ASN A 110 28.64 12.81 15.88
CA ASN A 110 30.06 12.85 15.54
C ASN A 110 30.25 12.17 14.19
N GLN A 111 30.07 12.92 13.11
CA GLN A 111 29.99 12.42 11.74
C GLN A 111 30.93 13.15 10.76
N SER A 112 31.83 14.00 11.23
CA SER A 112 32.85 14.69 10.42
C SER A 112 33.71 13.76 9.53
N ALA A 113 33.92 12.50 9.94
CA ALA A 113 34.62 11.50 9.14
C ALA A 113 33.68 10.55 8.36
N PHE A 114 32.36 10.78 8.37
CA PHE A 114 31.41 9.81 7.81
C PHE A 114 31.56 9.59 6.31
N SER A 115 32.07 10.59 5.57
CA SER A 115 32.39 10.49 4.13
C SER A 115 33.37 9.34 3.80
N THR A 116 34.21 8.90 4.76
CA THR A 116 35.10 7.75 4.56
C THR A 116 34.36 6.42 4.57
N ILE A 117 33.20 6.35 5.23
CA ILE A 117 32.37 5.16 5.40
C ILE A 117 31.18 5.17 4.44
N TRP A 118 30.56 6.32 4.22
CA TRP A 118 29.37 6.48 3.40
C TRP A 118 29.45 7.73 2.52
N THR A 119 28.49 7.95 1.64
CA THR A 119 28.46 9.15 0.77
C THR A 119 27.98 10.39 1.51
N ASN A 120 26.92 10.26 2.32
CA ASN A 120 26.24 11.41 2.94
C ASN A 120 26.06 11.24 4.45
N PRO A 121 26.10 12.32 5.26
CA PRO A 121 26.05 12.29 6.72
C PRO A 121 24.82 11.56 7.29
N LEU A 122 24.99 10.92 8.46
CA LEU A 122 23.99 10.12 9.18
C LEU A 122 22.70 10.89 9.48
N TRP A 123 22.80 12.14 9.90
CA TRP A 123 21.63 13.03 10.01
C TRP A 123 21.98 14.44 9.56
N LYS A 124 20.94 15.18 9.16
CA LYS A 124 20.99 16.55 8.63
C LYS A 124 21.24 17.60 9.74
N TYR A 125 22.25 17.37 10.55
CA TYR A 125 22.61 18.18 11.71
C TYR A 125 24.13 18.29 11.83
N PRO A 126 24.65 19.41 12.35
CA PRO A 126 26.08 19.55 12.62
C PRO A 126 26.57 18.65 13.76
N ASP A 127 27.87 18.34 13.77
CA ASP A 127 28.53 17.63 14.88
C ASP A 127 28.33 18.35 16.22
N GLY A 128 28.09 17.57 17.27
CA GLY A 128 27.81 18.04 18.62
C GLY A 128 26.43 17.65 19.14
N LEU A 129 25.91 18.42 20.10
CA LEU A 129 24.54 18.32 20.61
C LEU A 129 23.67 19.33 19.86
N VAL A 130 22.61 18.83 19.23
CA VAL A 130 21.58 19.63 18.58
C VAL A 130 20.23 19.39 19.26
N ILE A 131 19.51 20.47 19.56
CA ILE A 131 18.13 20.41 20.05
C ILE A 131 17.25 21.21 19.10
N LYS A 132 16.35 20.52 18.39
CA LYS A 132 15.30 21.14 17.58
C LYS A 132 14.03 21.20 18.42
N VAL A 133 13.39 22.37 18.46
CA VAL A 133 12.18 22.62 19.23
C VAL A 133 11.14 23.26 18.32
N THR A 134 9.99 22.62 18.17
CA THR A 134 8.85 23.20 17.48
C THR A 134 7.93 23.86 18.49
N LEU A 135 7.65 25.15 18.29
CA LEU A 135 6.90 26.03 19.18
C LEU A 135 5.62 26.49 18.50
N ARG A 136 4.49 26.47 19.22
CA ARG A 136 3.20 27.01 18.77
C ARG A 136 3.05 28.50 19.09
N THR A 137 4.08 29.28 18.79
CA THR A 137 4.08 30.73 18.99
C THR A 137 5.18 31.37 18.14
N GLN A 138 4.93 32.59 17.65
CA GLN A 138 5.94 33.46 17.00
C GLN A 138 6.36 34.64 17.88
N ASP A 139 5.92 34.70 19.14
CA ASP A 139 6.28 35.77 20.07
C ASP A 139 7.76 35.64 20.44
N SER A 140 8.59 36.57 19.96
CA SER A 140 10.05 36.55 20.11
C SER A 140 10.50 36.53 21.57
N GLU A 141 9.80 37.23 22.46
CA GLU A 141 10.10 37.24 23.89
C GLU A 141 9.84 35.86 24.51
N ARG A 142 8.78 35.19 24.05
CA ARG A 142 8.44 33.84 24.50
C ARG A 142 9.40 32.78 23.97
N VAL A 143 9.77 32.88 22.69
CA VAL A 143 10.81 32.02 22.08
C VAL A 143 12.12 32.18 22.85
N ARG A 144 12.51 33.41 23.20
CA ARG A 144 13.70 33.72 24.00
C ARG A 144 13.64 33.09 25.40
N GLN A 145 12.50 33.17 26.08
CA GLN A 145 12.33 32.56 27.41
C GLN A 145 12.46 31.03 27.35
N ILE A 146 11.88 30.39 26.34
CA ILE A 146 12.00 28.94 26.14
C ILE A 146 13.44 28.54 25.84
N TYR A 147 14.13 29.28 24.97
CA TYR A 147 15.56 29.09 24.72
C TYR A 147 16.39 29.19 26.02
N GLN A 148 16.21 30.25 26.81
CA GLN A 148 16.95 30.44 28.05
C GLN A 148 16.68 29.31 29.05
N PHE A 149 15.43 28.87 29.16
CA PHE A 149 15.06 27.73 29.99
C PHE A 149 15.78 26.46 29.55
N LEU A 150 15.72 26.11 28.26
CA LEU A 150 16.36 24.91 27.72
C LEU A 150 17.89 24.98 27.88
N ASN A 151 18.50 26.12 27.58
CA ASN A 151 19.94 26.32 27.77
C ASN A 151 20.34 26.11 29.23
N ASN A 152 19.59 26.66 30.19
CA ASN A 152 19.85 26.48 31.62
C ASN A 152 19.71 25.01 32.06
N VAL A 153 18.70 24.29 31.56
CA VAL A 153 18.51 22.86 31.86
C VAL A 153 19.68 22.05 31.31
N VAL A 154 20.04 22.25 30.04
CA VAL A 154 21.15 21.53 29.40
C VAL A 154 22.49 21.86 30.07
N LEU A 155 22.73 23.12 30.42
CA LEU A 155 23.92 23.54 31.15
C LEU A 155 24.00 22.90 32.53
N GLN A 156 22.89 22.86 33.26
CA GLN A 156 22.85 22.28 34.60
C GLN A 156 23.11 20.76 34.60
N PHE A 157 22.50 20.02 33.68
CA PHE A 157 22.52 18.56 33.69
C PHE A 157 23.67 17.96 32.88
N TYR A 158 24.09 18.62 31.80
CA TYR A 158 25.12 18.11 30.89
C TYR A 158 26.40 18.95 30.89
N ASN A 159 26.42 20.11 31.55
CA ASN A 159 27.53 21.07 31.53
C ASN A 159 27.86 21.54 30.10
N VAL A 160 26.83 21.75 29.28
CA VAL A 160 26.90 22.18 27.89
C VAL A 160 26.13 23.48 27.74
N SER A 161 26.75 24.51 27.15
CA SER A 161 26.07 25.77 26.82
C SER A 161 25.66 25.76 25.35
N MET A 162 24.39 26.00 25.07
CA MET A 162 23.80 25.94 23.74
C MET A 162 23.79 27.33 23.09
N GLY A 163 24.12 27.38 21.80
CA GLY A 163 23.90 28.54 20.94
C GLY A 163 22.68 28.31 20.05
N ILE A 164 22.12 29.39 19.49
CA ILE A 164 21.06 29.30 18.48
C ILE A 164 21.74 29.08 17.12
N PHE A 165 21.37 27.98 16.45
CA PHE A 165 21.85 27.64 15.12
C PHE A 165 20.94 28.17 14.02
N ASN A 166 19.63 28.03 14.19
CA ASN A 166 18.65 28.40 13.18
C ASN A 166 17.29 28.70 13.84
N ILE A 167 16.54 29.65 13.27
CA ILE A 167 15.15 29.95 13.65
C ILE A 167 14.35 30.04 12.35
N HIS A 168 13.30 29.23 12.26
CA HIS A 168 12.44 29.16 11.10
C HIS A 168 10.97 29.33 11.49
N ASN A 169 10.21 30.10 10.72
CA ASN A 169 8.76 30.31 10.94
C ASN A 169 8.01 29.72 9.74
N PRO A 170 7.67 28.42 9.76
CA PRO A 170 7.08 27.75 8.60
C PRO A 170 5.68 28.26 8.27
N ASN A 171 4.93 28.71 9.28
CA ASN A 171 3.59 29.25 9.14
C ASN A 171 3.35 30.35 10.20
N PRO A 172 2.25 31.12 10.12
CA PRO A 172 2.00 32.27 11.00
C PRO A 172 1.84 31.97 12.50
N ILE A 173 1.79 30.70 12.91
CA ILE A 173 1.53 30.29 14.29
C ILE A 173 2.65 29.45 14.90
N GLU A 174 3.64 29.04 14.11
CA GLU A 174 4.74 28.18 14.55
C GLU A 174 6.11 28.81 14.35
N THR A 175 7.02 28.46 15.26
CA THR A 175 8.45 28.75 15.21
C THR A 175 9.22 27.47 15.50
N ILE A 176 10.18 27.13 14.65
CA ILE A 176 11.13 26.04 14.85
C ILE A 176 12.47 26.66 15.26
N LEU A 177 12.94 26.29 16.44
CA LEU A 177 14.19 26.73 17.03
C LEU A 177 15.21 25.59 17.02
N TYR A 178 16.37 25.82 16.43
CA TYR A 178 17.50 24.89 16.44
C TYR A 178 18.58 25.43 17.37
N LEU A 179 18.98 24.64 18.34
CA LEU A 179 20.05 24.92 19.27
C LEU A 179 21.22 23.97 19.01
N VAL A 180 22.44 24.46 19.07
CA VAL A 180 23.66 23.66 18.83
C VAL A 180 24.72 23.92 19.88
N SER A 181 25.52 22.90 20.21
CA SER A 181 26.74 23.06 20.98
C SER A 181 27.75 21.96 20.68
N PRO A 182 29.07 22.27 20.61
CA PRO A 182 30.07 21.22 20.61
C PRO A 182 30.10 20.54 21.98
N ILE A 183 30.21 19.21 21.98
CA ILE A 183 30.30 18.40 23.21
C ILE A 183 31.55 17.53 23.20
N THR A 184 32.04 17.17 24.38
CA THR A 184 33.09 16.16 24.48
C THR A 184 32.52 14.75 24.38
N TYR A 185 33.36 13.79 24.02
CA TYR A 185 32.98 12.38 23.99
C TYR A 185 32.42 11.87 25.33
N SER A 186 32.98 12.32 26.46
CA SER A 186 32.45 11.95 27.79
C SER A 186 31.04 12.51 28.04
N GLN A 187 30.73 13.69 27.51
CA GLN A 187 29.37 14.26 27.60
C GLN A 187 28.40 13.50 26.70
N ALA A 188 28.84 13.09 25.51
CA ALA A 188 28.04 12.25 24.62
C ALA A 188 27.61 10.96 25.33
N LEU A 189 28.52 10.25 26.01
CA LEU A 189 28.19 9.03 26.76
C LEU A 189 27.16 9.26 27.88
N ILE A 190 27.26 10.38 28.62
CA ILE A 190 26.26 10.74 29.63
C ILE A 190 24.87 10.93 29.02
N ILE A 191 24.81 11.57 27.84
CA ILE A 191 23.55 11.79 27.11
C ILE A 191 23.03 10.46 26.56
N PHE A 192 23.89 9.60 26.01
CA PHE A 192 23.51 8.27 25.54
C PHE A 192 22.83 7.45 26.64
N ASP A 193 23.45 7.40 27.82
CA ASP A 193 22.91 6.72 29.00
C ASP A 193 21.54 7.27 29.41
N ALA A 194 21.36 8.59 29.38
CA ALA A 194 20.09 9.23 29.70
C ALA A 194 18.97 8.84 28.72
N ILE A 195 19.30 8.65 27.44
CA ILE A 195 18.32 8.35 26.38
C ILE A 195 17.96 6.86 26.33
N PHE A 196 18.95 5.97 26.42
CA PHE A 196 18.78 4.55 26.11
C PHE A 196 18.76 3.62 27.33
N LYS A 197 19.48 3.94 28.43
CA LYS A 197 19.55 3.02 29.59
C LYS A 197 18.32 3.07 30.50
N ALA A 198 17.39 4.00 30.28
CA ALA A 198 16.17 4.13 31.07
C ALA A 198 15.29 2.87 31.07
N ASP A 199 15.31 2.11 29.97
CA ASP A 199 14.54 0.88 29.73
C ASP A 199 15.41 -0.40 29.80
N TYR A 200 16.71 -0.25 30.03
CA TYR A 200 17.66 -1.35 29.93
C TYR A 200 18.01 -1.89 31.33
N GLU A 201 17.35 -2.98 31.71
CA GLU A 201 17.96 -3.98 32.59
C GLU A 201 18.48 -5.09 31.65
N GLU A 202 19.72 -5.57 31.85
CA GLU A 202 20.42 -6.53 30.96
C GLU A 202 19.62 -7.81 30.63
N GLU A 203 18.52 -8.07 31.32
CA GLU A 203 17.59 -9.18 31.10
C GLU A 203 16.57 -8.94 29.95
N ASN A 204 16.53 -7.74 29.33
CA ASN A 204 15.51 -7.33 28.34
C ASN A 204 16.03 -7.14 26.89
N GLY A 205 17.00 -7.94 26.44
CA GLY A 205 17.64 -7.82 25.11
C GLY A 205 18.98 -7.08 25.15
N ASN A 206 19.78 -7.14 24.08
CA ASN A 206 21.16 -6.63 24.10
C ASN A 206 21.52 -5.59 23.01
N SER A 207 20.57 -5.17 22.19
CA SER A 207 20.80 -4.22 21.07
C SER A 207 21.40 -2.88 21.54
N VAL A 208 20.85 -2.30 22.63
CA VAL A 208 21.37 -1.07 23.25
C VAL A 208 22.81 -1.27 23.75
N GLY A 209 23.08 -2.39 24.43
CA GLY A 209 24.42 -2.72 24.92
C GLY A 209 25.43 -2.91 23.80
N ILE A 210 25.01 -3.50 22.67
CA ILE A 210 25.84 -3.60 21.46
C ILE A 210 26.21 -2.21 20.95
N ILE A 211 25.24 -1.32 20.72
CA ILE A 211 25.49 0.05 20.26
C ILE A 211 26.40 0.81 21.22
N GLU A 212 26.15 0.73 22.53
CA GLU A 212 27.02 1.34 23.56
C GLU A 212 28.46 0.81 23.47
N SER A 213 28.61 -0.52 23.31
CA SER A 213 29.92 -1.15 23.16
C SER A 213 30.64 -0.69 21.90
N MET A 214 29.91 -0.44 20.81
CA MET A 214 30.47 0.07 19.57
C MET A 214 30.95 1.50 19.72
N ILE A 215 30.16 2.35 20.39
CA ILE A 215 30.54 3.74 20.71
C ILE A 215 31.81 3.76 21.60
N THR A 216 31.88 2.88 22.60
CA THR A 216 32.95 2.87 23.61
C THR A 216 34.28 2.25 23.19
N ASN A 217 34.26 1.20 22.36
CA ASN A 217 35.46 0.39 22.08
C ASN A 217 36.22 0.77 20.79
N SER A 218 35.80 1.78 20.04
CA SER A 218 36.46 2.19 18.78
C SER A 218 36.35 3.71 18.53
N PRO A 219 37.22 4.29 17.68
CA PRO A 219 37.11 5.69 17.27
C PRO A 219 35.92 5.85 16.32
N THR A 220 34.71 5.89 16.86
CA THR A 220 33.45 5.72 16.11
C THR A 220 32.87 7.02 15.61
N ILE A 221 32.42 6.98 14.36
CA ILE A 221 31.38 7.88 13.87
C ILE A 221 30.06 7.40 14.47
N TYR A 222 29.31 8.30 15.08
CA TYR A 222 28.05 7.98 15.72
C TYR A 222 27.04 9.12 15.59
N ALA A 223 25.77 8.75 15.63
CA ALA A 223 24.65 9.67 15.76
C ALA A 223 23.59 9.01 16.64
N PHE A 224 23.10 9.67 17.68
CA PHE A 224 22.02 9.12 18.49
C PHE A 224 21.15 10.21 19.08
N GLY A 225 19.89 9.90 19.39
CA GLY A 225 18.95 10.91 19.82
C GLY A 225 17.57 10.37 20.12
N PHE A 226 16.67 11.28 20.46
CA PHE A 226 15.25 11.00 20.61
C PHE A 226 14.37 12.13 20.06
N SER A 227 13.17 11.78 19.63
CA SER A 227 12.08 12.69 19.27
C SER A 227 10.91 12.46 20.21
N MET A 228 10.37 13.54 20.80
CA MET A 228 9.12 13.51 21.56
C MET A 228 8.11 14.46 20.92
N VAL A 229 6.94 13.94 20.60
CA VAL A 229 5.83 14.72 20.02
C VAL A 229 4.71 14.86 21.04
N LYS A 230 4.25 16.09 21.25
CA LYS A 230 3.19 16.48 22.18
C LYS A 230 1.96 16.97 21.41
N ARG A 231 0.82 16.31 21.63
CA ARG A 231 -0.49 16.74 21.11
C ARG A 231 -1.47 16.92 22.27
N PHE A 232 -2.20 18.04 22.27
CA PHE A 232 -3.19 18.37 23.30
C PHE A 232 -2.68 18.29 24.76
N GLY A 233 -1.39 18.56 24.98
CA GLY A 233 -0.79 18.51 26.32
C GLY A 233 -0.19 17.16 26.70
N ILE A 234 -0.37 16.11 25.89
CA ILE A 234 0.06 14.73 26.17
C ILE A 234 1.15 14.32 25.17
N ILE A 235 2.14 13.53 25.61
CA ILE A 235 3.14 12.95 24.71
C ILE A 235 2.47 11.80 23.94
N THR A 236 2.39 11.92 22.63
CA THR A 236 1.73 10.92 21.77
C THR A 236 2.71 9.99 21.06
N LYS A 237 3.99 10.37 20.97
CA LYS A 237 5.01 9.60 20.25
C LYS A 237 6.38 9.84 20.85
N ILE A 238 7.14 8.75 21.05
CA ILE A 238 8.55 8.77 21.43
C ILE A 238 9.30 7.85 20.48
N ILE A 239 10.28 8.38 19.76
CA ILE A 239 11.19 7.59 18.93
C ILE A 239 12.61 7.83 19.44
N ARG A 240 13.39 6.78 19.61
CA ARG A 240 14.83 6.86 19.89
C ARG A 240 15.58 6.13 18.80
N SER A 241 16.68 6.72 18.38
CA SER A 241 17.51 6.13 17.33
C SER A 241 18.97 6.32 17.65
N ALA A 242 19.77 5.30 17.37
CA ALA A 242 21.22 5.36 17.48
C ALA A 242 21.83 4.72 16.23
N VAL A 243 22.91 5.29 15.72
CA VAL A 243 23.64 4.82 14.57
C VAL A 243 25.12 4.91 14.88
N VAL A 244 25.85 3.86 14.54
CA VAL A 244 27.29 3.77 14.76
C VAL A 244 27.92 3.16 13.52
N ALA A 245 29.01 3.77 13.05
CA ALA A 245 29.72 3.30 11.88
C ALA A 245 31.16 2.94 12.22
N GLN A 246 31.62 1.79 11.72
CA GLN A 246 32.94 1.24 11.96
C GLN A 246 33.55 0.67 10.68
N GLU A 247 34.81 1.00 10.41
CA GLU A 247 35.56 0.50 9.26
C GLU A 247 36.03 -0.96 9.47
N ASN A 248 36.26 -1.67 8.37
CA ASN A 248 36.88 -3.01 8.35
C ASN A 248 36.14 -4.08 9.18
N LYS A 249 34.80 -4.08 9.13
CA LYS A 249 33.95 -5.04 9.83
C LYS A 249 33.46 -6.19 8.98
N ILE A 250 33.59 -6.06 7.66
CA ILE A 250 33.36 -7.16 6.72
C ILE A 250 34.67 -7.92 6.52
N GLN A 251 34.62 -9.25 6.66
CA GLN A 251 35.80 -10.08 6.45
C GLN A 251 36.07 -10.28 4.95
N VAL A 252 37.34 -10.18 4.57
CA VAL A 252 37.80 -10.39 3.20
C VAL A 252 38.48 -11.76 3.08
N ILE A 253 37.88 -12.68 2.31
CA ILE A 253 38.38 -14.04 2.09
C ILE A 253 38.60 -14.24 0.58
N GLY A 254 39.81 -13.97 0.10
CA GLY A 254 40.08 -13.92 -1.34
C GLY A 254 39.27 -12.78 -2.00
N ASN A 255 38.45 -13.11 -3.00
CA ASN A 255 37.50 -12.16 -3.60
C ASN A 255 36.15 -12.09 -2.88
N GLN A 256 35.89 -12.99 -1.91
CA GLN A 256 34.63 -13.04 -1.19
C GLN A 256 34.64 -12.08 0.00
N ARG A 257 33.46 -11.56 0.30
CA ARG A 257 33.15 -10.81 1.51
C ARG A 257 32.23 -11.65 2.38
N LEU A 258 32.52 -11.68 3.68
CA LEU A 258 31.75 -12.38 4.69
C LEU A 258 31.32 -11.38 5.75
N PHE A 259 30.02 -11.13 5.80
CA PHE A 259 29.38 -10.52 6.96
C PHE A 259 29.00 -11.63 7.94
N ASN A 260 29.40 -11.48 9.19
CA ASN A 260 28.90 -12.26 10.31
C ASN A 260 28.52 -11.29 11.42
N LEU A 261 27.27 -11.35 11.88
CA LEU A 261 26.70 -10.40 12.82
C LEU A 261 27.48 -10.36 14.14
N SER A 262 27.71 -11.52 14.75
CA SER A 262 28.46 -11.62 16.01
C SER A 262 29.88 -11.07 15.91
N LEU A 263 30.55 -11.23 14.76
CA LEU A 263 31.90 -10.71 14.54
C LEU A 263 31.91 -9.21 14.23
N ALA A 264 30.92 -8.73 13.47
CA ALA A 264 30.79 -7.32 13.13
C ALA A 264 30.43 -6.46 14.36
N LEU A 265 29.48 -6.95 15.17
CA LEU A 265 28.91 -6.25 16.32
C LEU A 265 29.50 -6.69 17.68
N ASN A 266 30.43 -7.65 17.68
CA ASN A 266 31.01 -8.29 18.87
C ASN A 266 30.02 -9.05 19.78
N SER A 267 28.79 -9.34 19.30
CA SER A 267 27.77 -10.09 20.04
C SER A 267 26.67 -10.57 19.09
N PRO A 268 26.05 -11.75 19.30
CA PRO A 268 24.79 -12.09 18.66
C PRO A 268 23.67 -11.17 19.17
N LEU A 269 22.58 -11.02 18.42
CA LEU A 269 21.42 -10.25 18.87
C LEU A 269 20.53 -11.09 19.78
N ILE A 270 20.06 -10.49 20.87
CA ILE A 270 19.05 -11.03 21.78
C ILE A 270 17.87 -10.06 21.71
N PRO A 271 16.70 -10.49 21.19
CA PRO A 271 15.55 -9.60 21.01
C PRO A 271 15.00 -9.09 22.35
N ASN A 272 14.47 -7.87 22.34
CA ASN A 272 13.98 -7.23 23.54
C ASN A 272 12.71 -7.90 24.08
N ALA A 273 12.74 -8.32 25.35
CA ALA A 273 11.63 -8.99 26.01
C ALA A 273 10.39 -8.08 26.18
N ASN A 274 10.58 -6.77 26.23
CA ASN A 274 9.51 -5.78 26.38
C ASN A 274 9.00 -5.21 25.05
N ALA A 275 9.72 -5.43 23.94
CA ALA A 275 9.27 -4.99 22.62
C ALA A 275 8.12 -5.86 22.11
N LEU A 276 7.03 -5.28 21.57
CA LEU A 276 6.01 -6.09 20.88
C LEU A 276 6.56 -6.73 19.60
N VAL A 277 7.44 -6.03 18.88
CA VAL A 277 8.09 -6.57 17.68
C VAL A 277 9.58 -6.27 17.72
N SER A 278 10.40 -7.27 17.43
CA SER A 278 11.85 -7.12 17.25
C SER A 278 12.26 -7.60 15.87
N LYS A 279 13.01 -6.78 15.13
CA LYS A 279 13.45 -7.06 13.75
C LYS A 279 14.94 -6.80 13.60
N PHE A 280 15.58 -7.61 12.76
CA PHE A 280 16.92 -7.38 12.25
C PHE A 280 16.90 -7.25 10.74
N SER A 281 17.67 -6.30 10.18
CA SER A 281 17.91 -6.25 8.74
C SER A 281 19.39 -6.06 8.41
N PHE A 282 19.81 -6.61 7.28
CA PHE A 282 21.13 -6.46 6.69
C PHE A 282 20.98 -5.97 5.25
N MET A 283 21.72 -4.93 4.86
CA MET A 283 21.59 -4.30 3.56
C MET A 283 22.94 -4.18 2.84
N LEU A 284 22.93 -4.57 1.57
CA LEU A 284 23.95 -4.32 0.58
C LEU A 284 23.45 -3.19 -0.33
N PRO A 285 23.97 -1.96 -0.18
CA PRO A 285 23.59 -0.78 -0.99
C PRO A 285 24.28 -0.79 -2.36
N PHE A 286 24.51 -2.00 -2.86
CA PHE A 286 25.12 -2.22 -4.14
C PHE A 286 24.80 -3.63 -4.62
N MET A 287 24.83 -3.79 -5.94
CA MET A 287 24.71 -5.12 -6.54
C MET A 287 25.87 -6.00 -6.11
N ALA A 288 25.52 -7.15 -5.55
CA ALA A 288 26.48 -8.17 -5.15
C ALA A 288 25.94 -9.56 -5.50
N ASN A 289 26.83 -10.46 -5.90
CA ASN A 289 26.46 -11.86 -6.10
C ASN A 289 26.51 -12.58 -4.75
N VAL A 290 25.35 -12.73 -4.12
CA VAL A 290 25.19 -13.35 -2.80
C VAL A 290 25.19 -14.87 -2.97
N THR A 291 26.21 -15.52 -2.41
CA THR A 291 26.44 -16.97 -2.58
C THR A 291 25.97 -17.79 -1.40
N ARG A 292 25.82 -17.17 -0.22
CA ARG A 292 25.32 -17.83 1.00
C ARG A 292 24.66 -16.83 1.93
N VAL A 293 23.51 -17.22 2.49
CA VAL A 293 22.83 -16.51 3.58
C VAL A 293 22.37 -17.52 4.62
N SER A 294 22.64 -17.29 5.89
CA SER A 294 22.20 -18.15 6.99
C SER A 294 21.96 -17.35 8.27
N PRO A 295 20.85 -17.55 8.99
CA PRO A 295 19.68 -18.35 8.62
C PRO A 295 18.99 -17.77 7.37
N LYS A 296 18.10 -18.55 6.74
CA LYS A 296 17.33 -18.05 5.58
C LYS A 296 16.60 -16.75 6.01
N PRO A 297 16.70 -15.66 5.24
CA PRO A 297 15.96 -14.43 5.53
C PRO A 297 14.47 -14.70 5.46
N ASP A 298 13.69 -13.96 6.25
CA ASP A 298 12.24 -13.96 6.14
C ASP A 298 11.82 -13.29 4.83
N ASN A 299 12.68 -12.43 4.25
CA ASN A 299 12.45 -11.83 2.95
C ASN A 299 12.91 -12.61 1.72
N ILE A 300 11.99 -12.77 0.76
CA ILE A 300 12.26 -13.41 -0.52
C ILE A 300 12.91 -12.40 -1.47
N GLY A 301 13.83 -12.89 -2.31
CA GLY A 301 14.52 -12.06 -3.29
C GLY A 301 15.59 -11.13 -2.68
N GLY A 302 16.00 -11.32 -1.42
CA GLY A 302 17.05 -10.51 -0.79
C GLY A 302 18.38 -10.49 -1.55
N SER A 303 18.68 -11.57 -2.30
CA SER A 303 19.84 -11.64 -3.20
C SER A 303 19.74 -10.72 -4.43
N PHE A 304 18.55 -10.28 -4.82
CA PHE A 304 18.33 -9.34 -5.93
C PHE A 304 18.15 -7.90 -5.44
N THR A 305 17.55 -7.71 -4.27
CA THR A 305 17.32 -6.38 -3.69
C THR A 305 18.47 -5.89 -2.82
N GLY A 306 19.39 -6.79 -2.45
CA GLY A 306 20.46 -6.50 -1.49
C GLY A 306 19.99 -6.35 -0.05
N SER A 307 18.68 -6.44 0.23
CA SER A 307 18.11 -6.32 1.56
C SER A 307 17.75 -7.69 2.11
N PHE A 308 18.13 -7.96 3.36
CA PHE A 308 17.87 -9.21 4.07
C PHE A 308 17.21 -8.89 5.40
N GLU A 309 16.06 -9.48 5.69
CA GLU A 309 15.24 -9.15 6.85
C GLU A 309 14.89 -10.40 7.65
N TRP A 310 14.88 -10.25 8.97
CA TRP A 310 14.50 -11.28 9.93
C TRP A 310 13.63 -10.68 11.04
N VAL A 311 12.54 -11.34 11.36
CA VAL A 311 11.69 -11.10 12.51
C VAL A 311 12.22 -11.94 13.67
N LEU A 312 12.72 -11.28 14.70
CA LEU A 312 13.29 -11.95 15.86
C LEU A 312 12.21 -12.31 16.89
N LYS A 313 11.17 -11.47 16.99
CA LYS A 313 10.06 -11.59 17.93
C LYS A 313 8.79 -10.95 17.37
N HIS A 314 7.65 -11.57 17.62
CA HIS A 314 6.34 -11.01 17.33
C HIS A 314 5.37 -11.18 18.50
N SER A 315 4.77 -10.07 18.94
CA SER A 315 3.90 -9.96 20.11
C SER A 315 4.58 -10.57 21.35
N THR A 316 3.96 -11.57 21.97
CA THR A 316 4.49 -12.28 23.15
C THR A 316 5.42 -13.45 22.81
N THR A 317 5.64 -13.78 21.53
CA THR A 317 6.40 -14.97 21.11
C THR A 317 7.77 -14.57 20.54
N SER A 318 8.85 -15.06 21.17
CA SER A 318 10.20 -14.98 20.58
C SER A 318 10.38 -16.09 19.55
N ILE A 319 10.82 -15.73 18.35
CA ILE A 319 11.15 -16.70 17.30
C ILE A 319 12.58 -17.21 17.52
N TYR A 320 13.46 -16.29 17.94
CA TYR A 320 14.85 -16.58 18.29
C TYR A 320 15.12 -16.12 19.73
N ASP A 321 15.76 -16.97 20.54
CA ASP A 321 16.29 -16.55 21.86
C ASP A 321 17.64 -15.81 21.70
N SER A 322 18.38 -16.16 20.65
CA SER A 322 19.61 -15.51 20.21
C SER A 322 19.73 -15.66 18.70
N PHE A 323 20.16 -14.60 18.03
CA PHE A 323 20.20 -14.49 16.58
C PHE A 323 21.59 -14.09 16.09
N ASP A 324 22.09 -14.82 15.10
CA ASP A 324 23.34 -14.54 14.39
C ASP A 324 23.10 -14.74 12.90
N ALA A 325 23.53 -13.79 12.08
CA ALA A 325 23.36 -13.81 10.63
C ALA A 325 24.70 -13.85 9.93
N GLU A 326 24.75 -14.61 8.85
CA GLU A 326 25.90 -14.76 7.98
C GLU A 326 25.50 -14.50 6.53
N VAL A 327 26.20 -13.58 5.86
CA VAL A 327 25.99 -13.25 4.44
C VAL A 327 27.33 -13.27 3.71
N VAL A 328 27.45 -14.15 2.72
CA VAL A 328 28.64 -14.25 1.84
C VAL A 328 28.29 -13.72 0.47
N TYR A 329 29.10 -12.78 -0.02
CA TYR A 329 28.87 -12.12 -1.30
C TYR A 329 30.16 -11.81 -2.04
N LEU A 330 30.02 -11.62 -3.35
CA LEU A 330 31.08 -11.30 -4.30
C LEU A 330 30.77 -9.97 -5.00
N PRO A 331 31.77 -9.25 -5.54
CA PRO A 331 31.50 -8.10 -6.39
C PRO A 331 30.67 -8.57 -7.59
N PHE A 332 29.70 -7.75 -7.98
CA PHE A 332 28.85 -8.06 -9.12
C PHE A 332 29.57 -7.79 -10.45
N SER A 333 29.43 -8.72 -11.39
CA SER A 333 29.85 -8.60 -12.79
C SER A 333 28.65 -8.84 -13.71
N SER A 334 28.40 -7.92 -14.64
CA SER A 334 27.28 -7.99 -15.58
C SER A 334 27.47 -9.01 -16.70
N GLU A 335 28.72 -9.41 -16.99
CA GLU A 335 29.06 -10.27 -18.14
C GLU A 335 28.54 -11.72 -18.01
N ASP A 336 28.13 -12.16 -16.81
CA ASP A 336 27.69 -13.54 -16.51
C ASP A 336 26.24 -13.63 -16.00
N PHE A 337 25.44 -12.58 -16.14
CA PHE A 337 24.11 -12.55 -15.53
C PHE A 337 23.02 -13.18 -16.43
N PHE A 338 22.78 -14.47 -16.21
CA PHE A 338 21.68 -15.24 -16.81
C PHE A 338 20.57 -15.51 -15.79
N PHE A 339 19.32 -15.41 -16.24
CA PHE A 339 18.13 -15.68 -15.43
C PHE A 339 16.91 -16.01 -16.31
N PRO A 340 15.98 -16.85 -15.81
CA PRO A 340 14.70 -17.07 -16.46
C PRO A 340 13.83 -15.82 -16.37
N ARG A 341 12.99 -15.61 -17.39
CA ARG A 341 11.93 -14.58 -17.37
C ARG A 341 10.68 -15.21 -17.93
N VAL A 342 9.85 -15.75 -17.05
CA VAL A 342 8.56 -16.32 -17.43
C VAL A 342 7.53 -15.20 -17.55
N SER A 343 6.80 -15.18 -18.65
CA SER A 343 5.59 -14.38 -18.85
C SER A 343 4.42 -15.35 -19.07
N VAL A 344 3.26 -15.01 -18.52
CA VAL A 344 2.05 -15.82 -18.64
C VAL A 344 0.91 -14.90 -19.06
N SER A 345 0.37 -15.09 -20.26
CA SER A 345 -0.83 -14.39 -20.73
C SER A 345 -2.04 -15.31 -20.63
N ALA A 346 -3.17 -14.77 -20.19
CA ALA A 346 -4.45 -15.44 -20.06
C ALA A 346 -5.40 -14.93 -21.15
N SER A 347 -6.05 -15.86 -21.85
CA SER A 347 -7.04 -15.58 -22.89
C SER A 347 -8.23 -16.53 -22.78
N TYR A 348 -9.31 -16.23 -23.52
CA TYR A 348 -10.49 -17.08 -23.64
C TYR A 348 -10.98 -17.12 -25.09
N SER A 349 -11.86 -18.08 -25.39
CA SER A 349 -12.50 -18.20 -26.70
C SER A 349 -13.98 -17.84 -26.63
N ASP A 350 -14.33 -16.65 -27.12
CA ASP A 350 -15.71 -16.18 -27.27
C ASP A 350 -16.54 -17.14 -28.15
N PHE A 351 -15.93 -17.68 -29.20
CA PHE A 351 -16.58 -18.65 -30.08
C PHE A 351 -17.03 -19.92 -29.34
N LEU A 352 -16.16 -20.50 -28.48
CA LEU A 352 -16.50 -21.69 -27.69
C LEU A 352 -17.55 -21.37 -26.62
N LEU A 353 -17.50 -20.18 -26.03
CA LEU A 353 -18.47 -19.74 -25.05
C LEU A 353 -19.87 -19.66 -25.68
N GLU A 354 -20.00 -18.87 -26.75
CA GLU A 354 -21.30 -18.56 -27.36
C GLU A 354 -21.91 -19.74 -28.14
N ASN A 355 -21.10 -20.57 -28.80
CA ASN A 355 -21.62 -21.65 -29.66
C ASN A 355 -21.59 -23.03 -29.02
N ASN A 356 -20.76 -23.24 -28.01
CA ASN A 356 -20.58 -24.55 -27.38
C ASN A 356 -20.91 -24.56 -25.89
N GLY A 357 -21.14 -23.40 -25.27
CA GLY A 357 -21.37 -23.33 -23.83
C GLY A 357 -20.13 -23.68 -23.02
N ILE A 358 -18.94 -23.38 -23.56
CA ILE A 358 -17.65 -23.73 -22.96
C ILE A 358 -16.83 -22.46 -22.77
N LEU A 359 -16.70 -22.01 -21.53
CA LEU A 359 -15.68 -21.03 -21.16
C LEU A 359 -14.36 -21.78 -20.99
N ASN A 360 -13.47 -21.68 -21.99
CA ASN A 360 -12.14 -22.28 -21.94
C ASN A 360 -11.08 -21.20 -21.72
N MET A 361 -10.45 -21.21 -20.55
CA MET A 361 -9.39 -20.27 -20.20
C MET A 361 -8.03 -20.88 -20.52
N THR A 362 -7.28 -20.21 -21.38
CA THR A 362 -5.97 -20.67 -21.87
C THR A 362 -4.88 -19.76 -21.33
N TYR A 363 -3.81 -20.36 -20.83
CA TYR A 363 -2.64 -19.66 -20.31
C TYR A 363 -1.40 -20.02 -21.11
N ASP A 364 -0.82 -19.02 -21.79
CA ASP A 364 0.40 -19.17 -22.57
C ASP A 364 1.60 -18.85 -21.68
N VAL A 365 2.28 -19.90 -21.21
CA VAL A 365 3.45 -19.81 -20.32
C VAL A 365 4.71 -19.79 -21.18
N LYS A 366 5.38 -18.63 -21.24
CA LYS A 366 6.55 -18.42 -22.10
C LYS A 366 7.78 -17.98 -21.31
N ASN A 367 8.90 -18.69 -21.47
CA ASN A 367 10.18 -18.22 -20.96
C ASN A 367 10.87 -17.33 -21.99
N THR A 368 10.90 -16.03 -21.73
CA THR A 368 11.56 -15.00 -22.54
C THR A 368 12.90 -14.55 -21.95
N GLY A 369 13.41 -15.30 -20.96
CA GLY A 369 14.66 -15.02 -20.26
C GLY A 369 15.88 -15.49 -21.03
N THR A 370 17.00 -15.54 -20.32
CA THR A 370 18.29 -16.01 -20.85
C THR A 370 18.76 -17.32 -20.19
N ASP A 371 17.97 -17.86 -19.26
CA ASP A 371 18.21 -19.13 -18.56
C ASP A 371 16.89 -19.93 -18.43
N GLU A 372 17.01 -21.22 -18.12
CA GLU A 372 15.89 -22.12 -17.92
C GLU A 372 15.11 -21.79 -16.64
N ALA A 373 13.78 -21.96 -16.68
CA ALA A 373 12.92 -21.82 -15.52
C ALA A 373 12.48 -23.21 -15.02
N TYR A 374 12.51 -23.41 -13.71
CA TYR A 374 12.15 -24.67 -13.06
C TYR A 374 10.95 -24.48 -12.13
N ASN A 375 10.11 -25.50 -12.03
CA ASN A 375 8.91 -25.55 -11.19
C ASN A 375 8.08 -24.26 -11.29
N THR A 376 7.67 -23.90 -12.50
CA THR A 376 6.75 -22.77 -12.71
C THR A 376 5.37 -23.18 -12.21
N SER A 377 5.03 -22.75 -10.99
CA SER A 377 3.72 -22.97 -10.38
C SER A 377 2.82 -21.77 -10.61
N ILE A 378 1.65 -22.01 -11.21
CA ILE A 378 0.62 -21.01 -11.47
C ILE A 378 -0.52 -21.26 -10.49
N PHE A 379 -0.89 -20.23 -9.73
CA PHE A 379 -1.95 -20.29 -8.73
C PHE A 379 -3.16 -19.54 -9.26
N PHE A 380 -4.19 -20.29 -9.66
CA PHE A 380 -5.44 -19.72 -10.11
C PHE A 380 -6.46 -19.74 -8.95
N PRO A 381 -6.82 -18.59 -8.36
CA PRO A 381 -7.88 -18.56 -7.37
C PRO A 381 -9.19 -18.95 -8.04
N ILE A 382 -9.90 -19.93 -7.51
CA ILE A 382 -11.24 -20.24 -8.00
C ILE A 382 -12.14 -19.07 -7.58
N PRO A 383 -12.75 -18.35 -8.53
CA PRO A 383 -13.61 -17.22 -8.23
C PRO A 383 -14.76 -17.61 -7.30
N GLU A 384 -15.17 -16.70 -6.42
CA GLU A 384 -16.25 -16.96 -5.45
C GLU A 384 -17.55 -17.37 -6.16
N GLU A 385 -17.86 -16.76 -7.29
CA GLU A 385 -19.03 -17.11 -8.10
C GLU A 385 -18.93 -18.54 -8.66
N VAL A 386 -17.77 -18.95 -9.19
CA VAL A 386 -17.54 -20.34 -9.63
C VAL A 386 -17.75 -21.31 -8.47
N GLN A 387 -17.20 -20.98 -7.30
CA GLN A 387 -17.32 -21.82 -6.10
C GLN A 387 -18.77 -21.91 -5.62
N LEU A 388 -19.53 -20.81 -5.66
CA LEU A 388 -20.95 -20.76 -5.37
C LEU A 388 -21.71 -21.71 -6.30
N PHE A 389 -21.50 -21.61 -7.60
CA PHE A 389 -22.20 -22.46 -8.57
C PHE A 389 -21.87 -23.95 -8.43
N ILE A 390 -20.59 -24.29 -8.19
CA ILE A 390 -20.18 -25.67 -7.91
C ILE A 390 -20.86 -26.20 -6.64
N ASN A 391 -20.95 -25.38 -5.59
CA ASN A 391 -21.52 -25.80 -4.30
C ASN A 391 -23.05 -25.94 -4.35
N GLU A 392 -23.73 -25.04 -5.07
CA GLU A 392 -25.19 -25.07 -5.22
C GLU A 392 -25.65 -26.20 -6.14
N GLY A 393 -24.76 -26.73 -7.00
CA GLY A 393 -25.09 -27.83 -7.92
C GLY A 393 -26.24 -27.44 -8.84
N LEU A 394 -26.14 -26.25 -9.45
CA LEU A 394 -27.24 -25.64 -10.17
C LEU A 394 -27.73 -26.52 -11.32
N GLU A 395 -29.04 -26.70 -11.35
CA GLU A 395 -29.77 -27.33 -12.44
C GLU A 395 -30.79 -26.34 -12.98
N ILE A 396 -30.90 -26.28 -14.31
CA ILE A 396 -31.97 -25.54 -14.97
C ILE A 396 -32.93 -26.53 -15.64
N PRO A 397 -34.24 -26.27 -15.56
CA PRO A 397 -35.20 -27.03 -16.33
C PRO A 397 -35.09 -26.62 -17.81
N VAL A 398 -34.69 -27.55 -18.66
CA VAL A 398 -34.63 -27.36 -20.12
C VAL A 398 -35.82 -28.07 -20.74
N LEU A 399 -36.48 -27.41 -21.70
CA LEU A 399 -37.58 -28.05 -22.42
C LEU A 399 -37.04 -29.24 -23.23
N ARG A 400 -37.74 -30.37 -23.20
CA ARG A 400 -37.38 -31.53 -24.02
C ARG A 400 -37.21 -31.16 -25.50
N ASP A 401 -36.18 -31.72 -26.13
CA ASP A 401 -35.81 -31.44 -27.52
C ASP A 401 -36.91 -31.74 -28.56
N ASP A 402 -37.89 -32.59 -28.22
CA ASP A 402 -39.01 -32.93 -29.10
C ASP A 402 -40.21 -31.99 -28.99
N LEU A 403 -40.12 -30.94 -28.16
CA LEU A 403 -41.18 -29.95 -27.93
C LEU A 403 -40.77 -28.54 -28.39
N LEU A 404 -41.76 -27.74 -28.77
CA LEU A 404 -41.67 -26.29 -29.01
C LEU A 404 -42.76 -25.58 -28.23
N VAL A 405 -42.55 -24.31 -27.93
CA VAL A 405 -43.60 -23.45 -27.38
C VAL A 405 -44.37 -22.81 -28.53
N ASP A 406 -45.68 -23.07 -28.62
CA ASP A 406 -46.61 -22.29 -29.43
C ASP A 406 -47.18 -21.17 -28.55
N GLU A 407 -46.54 -20.00 -28.55
CA GLU A 407 -46.98 -18.84 -27.77
C GLU A 407 -48.30 -18.22 -28.26
N VAL A 408 -48.73 -18.54 -29.48
CA VAL A 408 -49.94 -17.97 -30.10
C VAL A 408 -51.19 -18.74 -29.68
N PHE A 409 -51.02 -20.01 -29.29
CA PHE A 409 -52.09 -20.84 -28.79
C PHE A 409 -52.81 -20.18 -27.60
N ASN A 410 -54.13 -20.30 -27.55
CA ASN A 410 -54.89 -19.91 -26.37
C ASN A 410 -56.09 -20.83 -26.15
N SER A 411 -56.47 -21.05 -24.89
CA SER A 411 -57.71 -21.72 -24.54
C SER A 411 -58.27 -21.21 -23.22
N ALA A 412 -59.55 -20.83 -23.20
CA ALA A 412 -60.24 -20.46 -21.98
C ALA A 412 -61.06 -21.65 -21.49
N ILE A 413 -60.99 -21.94 -20.19
CA ILE A 413 -61.62 -23.09 -19.55
C ILE A 413 -62.65 -22.61 -18.54
N THR A 414 -63.90 -23.00 -18.74
CA THR A 414 -65.04 -22.63 -17.91
C THR A 414 -65.64 -23.88 -17.27
N LEU A 415 -65.89 -23.85 -15.96
CA LEU A 415 -66.67 -24.86 -15.26
C LEU A 415 -68.15 -24.50 -15.34
N ASP A 416 -68.93 -25.39 -15.95
CA ASP A 416 -70.36 -25.24 -16.06
C ASP A 416 -71.05 -26.18 -15.07
N ILE A 417 -71.69 -25.61 -14.06
CA ILE A 417 -72.51 -26.37 -13.10
C ILE A 417 -73.98 -26.24 -13.49
N HIS A 418 -74.53 -27.32 -14.03
CA HIS A 418 -75.91 -27.43 -14.50
C HIS A 418 -76.85 -27.78 -13.34
N TYR A 419 -77.78 -26.88 -13.05
CA TYR A 419 -78.82 -27.10 -12.04
C TYR A 419 -80.20 -26.75 -12.60
N PHE A 420 -81.01 -27.78 -12.88
CA PHE A 420 -82.30 -27.66 -13.58
C PHE A 420 -82.17 -26.89 -14.91
N SER A 421 -82.62 -25.62 -14.94
CA SER A 421 -82.59 -24.75 -16.12
C SER A 421 -81.62 -23.57 -15.97
N TYR A 422 -80.76 -23.59 -14.96
CA TYR A 422 -79.72 -22.60 -14.72
C TYR A 422 -78.35 -23.24 -14.89
N VAL A 423 -77.45 -22.54 -15.59
CA VAL A 423 -76.03 -22.90 -15.74
C VAL A 423 -75.24 -21.83 -15.00
N PHE A 424 -74.37 -22.27 -14.09
CA PHE A 424 -73.38 -21.40 -13.47
C PHE A 424 -72.05 -21.61 -14.19
N GLU A 425 -71.62 -20.57 -14.91
CA GLU A 425 -70.37 -20.56 -15.66
C GLU A 425 -69.31 -19.87 -14.79
N ILE A 426 -68.26 -20.61 -14.43
CA ILE A 426 -67.11 -20.08 -13.69
C ILE A 426 -65.91 -20.18 -14.62
N LEU A 427 -65.41 -19.06 -15.13
CA LEU A 427 -64.13 -19.05 -15.84
C LEU A 427 -63.03 -19.44 -14.84
N ILE A 428 -62.34 -20.53 -15.13
CA ILE A 428 -61.37 -21.13 -14.22
C ILE A 428 -59.96 -20.69 -14.58
N LEU A 429 -59.63 -20.84 -15.87
CA LEU A 429 -58.27 -20.74 -16.37
C LEU A 429 -58.28 -20.17 -17.78
N ASP A 430 -57.44 -19.17 -18.02
CA ASP A 430 -57.04 -18.75 -19.36
C ASP A 430 -55.65 -19.31 -19.65
N ILE A 431 -55.51 -20.13 -20.70
CA ILE A 431 -54.25 -20.69 -21.15
C ILE A 431 -53.74 -19.82 -22.29
N GLN A 432 -52.53 -19.29 -22.12
CA GLN A 432 -51.81 -18.48 -23.09
C GLN A 432 -50.50 -19.21 -23.42
N GLY A 433 -50.44 -19.76 -24.63
CA GLY A 433 -49.37 -20.62 -25.10
C GLY A 433 -49.49 -22.08 -24.63
N TRP A 434 -48.98 -23.01 -25.44
CA TRP A 434 -48.87 -24.43 -25.08
C TRP A 434 -47.69 -25.09 -25.79
N TYR A 435 -47.42 -26.37 -25.49
CA TYR A 435 -46.32 -27.14 -26.09
C TYR A 435 -46.79 -27.92 -27.32
N GLU A 436 -46.05 -27.83 -28.40
CA GLU A 436 -46.27 -28.57 -29.64
C GLU A 436 -45.13 -29.57 -29.87
N ASN A 437 -45.47 -30.79 -30.27
CA ASN A 437 -44.47 -31.78 -30.63
C ASN A 437 -43.86 -31.46 -32.01
N VAL A 438 -42.53 -31.34 -32.07
CA VAL A 438 -41.78 -30.98 -33.29
C VAL A 438 -42.05 -31.97 -34.43
N THR A 439 -42.28 -33.25 -34.10
CA THR A 439 -42.44 -34.32 -35.09
C THR A 439 -43.87 -34.44 -35.60
N THR A 440 -44.86 -34.35 -34.70
CA THR A 440 -46.27 -34.57 -35.07
C THR A 440 -47.01 -33.27 -35.39
N LEU A 441 -46.46 -32.12 -35.03
CA LEU A 441 -47.09 -30.80 -35.14
C LEU A 441 -48.49 -30.77 -34.48
N SER A 442 -48.57 -31.43 -33.33
CA SER A 442 -49.78 -31.52 -32.51
C SER A 442 -49.47 -31.05 -31.10
N LEU A 443 -50.46 -30.42 -30.47
CA LEU A 443 -50.36 -30.01 -29.07
C LEU A 443 -50.14 -31.24 -28.18
N GLU A 444 -49.12 -31.17 -27.34
CA GLU A 444 -48.68 -32.28 -26.51
C GLU A 444 -49.65 -32.46 -25.33
N ARG A 445 -50.13 -33.70 -25.10
CA ARG A 445 -51.08 -34.07 -24.03
C ARG A 445 -52.34 -33.18 -23.99
N TRP A 446 -52.82 -32.81 -25.16
CA TRP A 446 -53.96 -31.92 -25.34
C TRP A 446 -55.22 -32.65 -25.82
N LEU A 447 -56.38 -32.26 -25.30
CA LEU A 447 -57.69 -32.79 -25.69
C LEU A 447 -58.46 -31.73 -26.46
N ASP A 448 -58.66 -31.93 -27.77
CA ASP A 448 -59.34 -30.98 -28.68
C ASP A 448 -60.87 -30.85 -28.48
N ASN A 449 -61.41 -31.41 -27.39
CA ASN A 449 -62.84 -31.41 -27.14
C ASN A 449 -63.29 -30.07 -26.57
N SER A 450 -64.21 -29.38 -27.25
CA SER A 450 -64.80 -28.12 -26.77
C SER A 450 -65.66 -28.26 -25.51
N THR A 451 -66.17 -29.46 -25.24
CA THR A 451 -67.01 -29.76 -24.08
C THR A 451 -66.63 -31.12 -23.52
N LEU A 452 -66.36 -31.19 -22.22
CA LEU A 452 -66.07 -32.42 -21.50
C LEU A 452 -67.07 -32.59 -20.35
N GLU A 453 -68.02 -33.52 -20.52
CA GLU A 453 -68.99 -33.87 -19.47
C GLU A 453 -68.28 -34.64 -18.35
N ILE A 454 -68.29 -34.11 -17.13
CA ILE A 454 -67.82 -34.84 -15.95
C ILE A 454 -68.94 -35.73 -15.41
N ASN A 455 -70.14 -35.18 -15.27
CA ASN A 455 -71.38 -35.90 -14.96
C ASN A 455 -72.60 -35.11 -15.46
N GLU A 456 -73.82 -35.56 -15.14
CA GLU A 456 -75.06 -34.92 -15.60
C GLU A 456 -75.29 -33.48 -15.06
N TYR A 457 -74.47 -33.01 -14.12
CA TYR A 457 -74.59 -31.70 -13.47
C TYR A 457 -73.34 -30.81 -13.64
N VAL A 458 -72.24 -31.32 -14.19
CA VAL A 458 -70.98 -30.58 -14.30
C VAL A 458 -70.32 -30.90 -15.63
N SER A 459 -70.09 -29.88 -16.44
CA SER A 459 -69.26 -29.94 -17.64
C SER A 459 -68.13 -28.92 -17.57
N ILE A 460 -67.07 -29.19 -18.33
CA ILE A 460 -66.01 -28.21 -18.59
C ILE A 460 -66.16 -27.77 -20.04
N GLU A 461 -66.38 -26.49 -20.26
CA GLU A 461 -66.38 -25.86 -21.58
C GLU A 461 -65.01 -25.27 -21.88
N THR A 462 -64.53 -25.45 -23.11
CA THR A 462 -63.22 -24.99 -23.53
C THR A 462 -63.29 -24.38 -24.93
N THR A 463 -62.53 -23.30 -25.19
CA THR A 463 -62.55 -22.66 -26.51
C THR A 463 -61.76 -23.46 -27.55
N ASN A 464 -60.59 -24.00 -27.18
CA ASN A 464 -59.69 -24.74 -28.07
C ASN A 464 -59.16 -26.03 -27.43
N GLY A 465 -59.90 -26.65 -26.51
CA GLY A 465 -59.50 -27.85 -25.80
C GLY A 465 -58.89 -27.60 -24.42
N ILE A 466 -58.44 -28.66 -23.76
CA ILE A 466 -57.80 -28.62 -22.44
C ILE A 466 -56.69 -29.66 -22.33
N SER A 467 -55.67 -29.38 -21.51
CA SER A 467 -54.67 -30.37 -21.12
C SER A 467 -55.32 -31.58 -20.44
N GLU A 468 -54.90 -32.79 -20.83
CA GLU A 468 -55.36 -34.03 -20.21
C GLU A 468 -55.06 -34.05 -18.70
N ASP A 469 -53.90 -33.52 -18.30
CA ASP A 469 -53.48 -33.44 -16.89
C ASP A 469 -54.36 -32.50 -16.08
N LEU A 470 -54.69 -31.34 -16.66
CA LEU A 470 -55.58 -30.38 -16.02
C LEU A 470 -57.00 -30.92 -15.89
N TYR A 471 -57.53 -31.59 -16.92
CA TYR A 471 -58.82 -32.26 -16.86
C TYR A 471 -58.87 -33.27 -15.70
N ASN A 472 -57.84 -34.12 -15.59
CA ASN A 472 -57.74 -35.13 -14.54
C ASN A 472 -57.60 -34.50 -13.13
N ALA A 473 -56.79 -33.45 -12.99
CA ALA A 473 -56.59 -32.75 -11.72
C ALA A 473 -57.87 -32.04 -11.24
N VAL A 474 -58.59 -31.38 -12.15
CA VAL A 474 -59.88 -30.73 -11.86
C VAL A 474 -60.90 -31.78 -11.40
N ILE A 475 -61.02 -32.92 -12.08
CA ILE A 475 -61.90 -34.02 -11.64
C ILE A 475 -61.50 -34.50 -10.25
N GLY A 476 -60.21 -34.77 -10.04
CA GLY A 476 -59.69 -35.33 -8.79
C GLY A 476 -59.93 -34.44 -7.57
N ARG A 477 -59.96 -33.12 -7.75
CA ARG A 477 -60.16 -32.16 -6.65
C ARG A 477 -61.59 -31.64 -6.51
N ILE A 478 -62.30 -31.43 -7.62
CA ILE A 478 -63.66 -30.84 -7.59
C ILE A 478 -64.73 -31.88 -7.31
N MET A 479 -64.62 -33.10 -7.84
CA MET A 479 -65.63 -34.14 -7.61
C MET A 479 -65.81 -34.48 -6.13
N PRO A 480 -64.75 -34.68 -5.33
CA PRO A 480 -64.91 -34.96 -3.89
C PRO A 480 -65.68 -33.86 -3.13
N ILE A 481 -65.54 -32.59 -3.55
CA ILE A 481 -66.20 -31.45 -2.89
C ILE A 481 -67.68 -31.41 -3.27
N LEU A 482 -68.00 -31.65 -4.53
CA LEU A 482 -69.38 -31.70 -5.01
C LEU A 482 -70.14 -32.91 -4.44
N ASP A 483 -69.46 -34.06 -4.31
CA ASP A 483 -70.00 -35.28 -3.72
C ASP A 483 -70.23 -35.13 -2.20
N ALA A 484 -69.32 -34.46 -1.49
CA ALA A 484 -69.43 -34.25 -0.04
C ALA A 484 -70.54 -33.26 0.36
N ASN A 485 -70.86 -32.29 -0.50
CA ASN A 485 -71.78 -31.19 -0.15
C ASN A 485 -73.22 -31.36 -0.66
N ASN A 486 -73.51 -32.42 -1.42
CA ASN A 486 -74.81 -32.71 -2.03
C ASN A 486 -75.32 -31.53 -2.87
N ILE A 487 -75.23 -31.64 -4.20
CA ILE A 487 -75.47 -30.58 -5.21
C ILE A 487 -76.72 -29.71 -4.95
N LEU A 488 -77.76 -30.28 -4.31
CA LEU A 488 -78.98 -29.60 -3.88
C LEU A 488 -78.79 -28.45 -2.86
N ASN A 489 -77.66 -28.39 -2.12
CA ASN A 489 -77.37 -27.35 -1.12
C ASN A 489 -76.47 -26.21 -1.66
N ILE A 490 -75.79 -26.42 -2.79
CA ILE A 490 -74.75 -25.52 -3.31
C ILE A 490 -75.34 -24.17 -3.74
N THR A 491 -76.57 -24.15 -4.25
CA THR A 491 -77.26 -22.95 -4.74
C THR A 491 -77.71 -21.97 -3.64
N MET A 492 -77.90 -22.44 -2.39
CA MET A 492 -78.25 -21.55 -1.26
C MET A 492 -77.03 -20.84 -0.66
N TYR A 493 -75.81 -21.27 -1.01
CA TYR A 493 -74.55 -20.83 -0.41
C TYR A 493 -73.49 -20.50 -1.47
N TYR A 494 -73.89 -20.04 -2.66
CA TYR A 494 -72.97 -19.72 -3.77
C TYR A 494 -71.78 -18.86 -3.32
N SER A 495 -72.03 -17.76 -2.60
CA SER A 495 -70.98 -16.86 -2.07
C SER A 495 -70.05 -17.50 -1.01
N THR A 496 -70.41 -18.67 -0.49
CA THR A 496 -69.60 -19.46 0.46
C THR A 496 -68.86 -20.60 -0.26
N PHE A 497 -69.38 -21.06 -1.40
CA PHE A 497 -68.87 -22.20 -2.14
C PHE A 497 -67.91 -21.81 -3.26
N GLU A 498 -68.18 -20.68 -3.92
CA GLU A 498 -67.32 -20.09 -4.95
C GLU A 498 -65.86 -19.93 -4.46
N PRO A 499 -65.57 -19.34 -3.29
CA PRO A 499 -64.18 -19.27 -2.80
C PRO A 499 -63.51 -20.63 -2.57
N ILE A 500 -64.28 -21.64 -2.13
CA ILE A 500 -63.76 -22.99 -1.87
C ILE A 500 -63.45 -23.71 -3.18
N ILE A 501 -64.33 -23.58 -4.17
CA ILE A 501 -64.13 -24.15 -5.51
C ILE A 501 -62.97 -23.44 -6.20
N THR A 502 -62.90 -22.12 -6.16
CA THR A 502 -61.78 -21.34 -6.72
C THR A 502 -60.44 -21.73 -6.08
N GLU A 503 -60.36 -21.88 -4.75
CA GLU A 503 -59.15 -22.34 -4.05
C GLU A 503 -58.76 -23.77 -4.48
N GLN A 504 -59.72 -24.68 -4.62
CA GLN A 504 -59.45 -26.08 -4.99
C GLN A 504 -59.13 -26.26 -6.46
N LEU A 505 -59.66 -25.37 -7.32
CA LEU A 505 -59.26 -25.24 -8.71
C LEU A 505 -57.84 -24.70 -8.82
N GLN A 506 -57.44 -23.73 -8.00
CA GLN A 506 -56.06 -23.27 -7.95
C GLN A 506 -55.10 -24.40 -7.63
N PHE A 507 -55.40 -25.23 -6.62
CA PHE A 507 -54.60 -26.43 -6.34
C PHE A 507 -54.62 -27.47 -7.47
N ALA A 508 -55.70 -27.56 -8.25
CA ALA A 508 -55.77 -28.46 -9.40
C ALA A 508 -54.86 -27.98 -10.55
N VAL A 509 -54.81 -26.66 -10.76
CA VAL A 509 -53.90 -26.03 -11.72
C VAL A 509 -52.45 -26.23 -11.29
N GLU A 510 -52.14 -26.08 -10.00
CA GLU A 510 -50.80 -26.35 -9.44
C GLU A 510 -50.39 -27.83 -9.55
N ASP A 511 -51.31 -28.78 -9.34
CA ASP A 511 -51.04 -30.21 -9.54
C ASP A 511 -50.75 -30.53 -11.01
N ALA A 512 -51.60 -30.04 -11.91
CA ALA A 512 -51.42 -30.22 -13.35
C ALA A 512 -50.12 -29.59 -13.82
N TYR A 513 -49.76 -28.41 -13.29
CA TYR A 513 -48.47 -27.77 -13.49
C TYR A 513 -47.32 -28.71 -13.12
N ASN A 514 -47.31 -29.24 -11.90
CA ASN A 514 -46.21 -30.10 -11.46
C ASN A 514 -46.06 -31.34 -12.34
N ILE A 515 -47.17 -31.89 -12.87
CA ILE A 515 -47.13 -33.02 -13.79
C ILE A 515 -46.54 -32.60 -15.15
N VAL A 516 -47.07 -31.54 -15.74
CA VAL A 516 -46.63 -31.03 -17.04
C VAL A 516 -45.15 -30.61 -16.98
N PHE A 517 -44.75 -29.91 -15.92
CA PHE A 517 -43.38 -29.49 -15.69
C PHE A 517 -42.43 -30.69 -15.61
N ASN A 518 -42.73 -31.69 -14.78
CA ASN A 518 -41.88 -32.87 -14.62
C ASN A 518 -41.80 -33.76 -15.89
N GLU A 519 -42.78 -33.68 -16.78
CA GLU A 519 -42.86 -34.51 -17.99
C GLU A 519 -42.29 -33.82 -19.24
N PHE A 520 -42.35 -32.48 -19.28
CA PHE A 520 -41.88 -31.68 -20.41
C PHE A 520 -40.49 -31.10 -20.21
N TYR A 521 -40.02 -30.99 -18.97
CA TYR A 521 -38.70 -30.44 -18.65
C TYR A 521 -37.75 -31.50 -18.15
N GLU A 522 -36.51 -31.41 -18.60
CA GLU A 522 -35.38 -32.18 -18.09
C GLU A 522 -34.44 -31.25 -17.34
N ASN A 523 -34.07 -31.61 -16.11
CA ASN A 523 -33.06 -30.86 -15.37
C ASN A 523 -31.68 -31.09 -16.00
N LYS A 524 -31.06 -30.01 -16.47
CA LYS A 524 -29.68 -30.00 -16.97
C LYS A 524 -28.80 -29.30 -15.95
N THR A 525 -27.77 -30.00 -15.46
CA THR A 525 -26.73 -29.41 -14.63
C THR A 525 -25.93 -28.40 -15.45
N ILE A 526 -25.67 -27.22 -14.88
CA ILE A 526 -24.91 -26.15 -15.54
C ILE A 526 -23.63 -25.82 -14.79
N PHE A 527 -22.69 -25.14 -15.45
CA PHE A 527 -21.39 -24.71 -14.91
C PHE A 527 -20.50 -25.85 -14.40
N GLN A 528 -20.32 -26.88 -15.20
CA GLN A 528 -19.42 -27.99 -14.84
C GLN A 528 -17.95 -27.57 -14.97
N PHE A 529 -17.23 -27.54 -13.85
CA PHE A 529 -15.82 -27.18 -13.82
C PHE A 529 -14.91 -28.37 -14.14
N SER A 530 -13.94 -28.16 -15.03
CA SER A 530 -12.93 -29.15 -15.43
C SER A 530 -11.55 -28.49 -15.53
N SER A 531 -10.52 -29.13 -14.97
CA SER A 531 -9.16 -28.58 -14.90
C SER A 531 -8.11 -29.66 -15.22
N PRO A 532 -8.01 -30.11 -16.48
CA PRO A 532 -7.20 -31.28 -16.86
C PRO A 532 -5.70 -31.12 -16.59
N ASP A 533 -5.17 -29.90 -16.71
CA ASP A 533 -3.75 -29.59 -16.49
C ASP A 533 -3.42 -29.19 -15.05
N PHE A 534 -4.43 -29.06 -14.19
CA PHE A 534 -4.27 -28.58 -12.82
C PHE A 534 -4.54 -29.69 -11.81
N HIS A 535 -3.74 -29.72 -10.75
CA HIS A 535 -3.99 -30.59 -9.61
C HIS A 535 -4.91 -29.87 -8.61
N ASN A 536 -6.01 -30.52 -8.21
CA ASN A 536 -6.89 -30.03 -7.14
C ASN A 536 -6.24 -30.27 -5.77
N GLU A 537 -5.66 -29.25 -5.17
CA GLU A 537 -5.39 -29.25 -3.72
C GLU A 537 -6.67 -28.86 -2.98
N ALA A 538 -7.56 -29.84 -2.75
CA ALA A 538 -8.78 -29.61 -1.98
C ALA A 538 -8.43 -29.29 -0.51
N ASN A 539 -8.38 -28.02 -0.13
CA ASN A 539 -8.50 -27.57 1.26
C ASN A 539 -9.63 -26.56 1.41
N ILE A 540 -10.40 -26.74 2.49
CA ILE A 540 -11.81 -26.36 2.68
C ILE A 540 -12.00 -24.85 2.99
N PHE A 541 -11.06 -23.98 2.61
CA PHE A 541 -11.18 -22.53 2.80
C PHE A 541 -10.50 -21.76 1.65
N GLY A 542 -11.28 -21.39 0.62
CA GLY A 542 -10.85 -20.51 -0.49
C GLY A 542 -10.04 -21.21 -1.59
N GLY A 543 -10.67 -22.14 -2.33
CA GLY A 543 -9.99 -23.01 -3.29
C GLY A 543 -9.18 -22.27 -4.38
N TYR A 544 -7.99 -22.76 -4.67
CA TYR A 544 -7.23 -22.45 -5.88
C TYR A 544 -6.94 -23.77 -6.61
N ILE A 545 -6.72 -23.68 -7.92
CA ILE A 545 -6.12 -24.77 -8.69
C ILE A 545 -4.65 -24.42 -8.95
N GLU A 546 -3.78 -25.43 -8.90
CA GLU A 546 -2.35 -25.26 -9.18
C GLU A 546 -1.93 -26.10 -10.38
N CYS A 547 -1.18 -25.47 -11.28
CA CYS A 547 -0.45 -26.16 -12.34
C CYS A 547 1.04 -25.90 -12.15
N THR A 548 1.85 -26.96 -12.16
CA THR A 548 3.31 -26.86 -12.07
C THR A 548 3.95 -27.37 -13.35
N ILE A 549 4.64 -26.50 -14.06
CA ILE A 549 5.50 -26.86 -15.19
C ILE A 549 6.90 -27.15 -14.64
N PRO A 550 7.40 -28.41 -14.70
CA PRO A 550 8.66 -28.78 -14.04
C PRO A 550 9.87 -28.02 -14.58
N GLU A 551 9.89 -27.76 -15.87
CA GLU A 551 11.00 -27.13 -16.60
C GLU A 551 10.44 -26.41 -17.83
N LEU A 552 10.97 -25.22 -18.10
CA LEU A 552 10.61 -24.38 -19.24
C LEU A 552 11.90 -23.82 -19.87
N GLU A 553 12.26 -24.36 -21.03
CA GLU A 553 13.47 -23.98 -21.78
C GLU A 553 13.40 -22.52 -22.27
N VAL A 554 14.56 -21.93 -22.58
CA VAL A 554 14.63 -20.57 -23.13
C VAL A 554 13.89 -20.49 -24.46
N ASN A 555 12.94 -19.55 -24.56
CA ASN A 555 11.99 -19.38 -25.68
C ASN A 555 10.95 -20.51 -25.84
N GLU A 556 10.84 -21.44 -24.90
CA GLU A 556 9.74 -22.41 -24.88
C GLU A 556 8.42 -21.73 -24.49
N THR A 557 7.34 -22.17 -25.13
CA THR A 557 5.96 -21.81 -24.77
C THR A 557 5.19 -23.09 -24.48
N LYS A 558 4.49 -23.14 -23.35
CA LYS A 558 3.55 -24.19 -22.98
C LYS A 558 2.18 -23.59 -22.75
N GLU A 559 1.16 -24.27 -23.21
CA GLU A 559 -0.23 -23.91 -22.98
C GLU A 559 -0.77 -24.80 -21.85
N VAL A 560 -1.48 -24.19 -20.90
CA VAL A 560 -2.25 -24.90 -19.87
C VAL A 560 -3.64 -24.30 -19.79
N TYR A 561 -4.66 -25.11 -19.49
CA TYR A 561 -6.04 -24.62 -19.50
C TYR A 561 -6.95 -25.25 -18.45
N TRP A 562 -8.02 -24.53 -18.12
CA TRP A 562 -9.18 -25.02 -17.39
C TRP A 562 -10.45 -24.54 -18.10
N SER A 563 -11.56 -25.23 -17.87
CA SER A 563 -12.82 -24.96 -18.56
C SER A 563 -14.03 -25.06 -17.65
N ILE A 564 -15.03 -24.23 -17.91
CA ILE A 564 -16.40 -24.40 -17.41
C ILE A 564 -17.26 -24.80 -18.61
N THR A 565 -17.90 -25.97 -18.53
CA THR A 565 -18.77 -26.52 -19.57
C THR A 565 -20.25 -26.45 -19.16
N ASP A 566 -21.13 -26.77 -20.10
CA ASP A 566 -22.58 -26.75 -19.93
C ASP A 566 -23.11 -25.37 -19.51
N ILE A 567 -22.45 -24.30 -19.97
CA ILE A 567 -23.01 -22.96 -19.91
C ILE A 567 -24.15 -22.94 -20.94
N PRO A 568 -25.36 -22.48 -20.56
CA PRO A 568 -26.44 -22.26 -21.52
C PRO A 568 -25.97 -21.43 -22.72
N THR A 569 -26.61 -21.60 -23.86
CA THR A 569 -26.31 -20.88 -25.10
C THR A 569 -27.60 -20.42 -25.78
N SER A 570 -27.48 -19.55 -26.78
CA SER A 570 -28.63 -19.17 -27.63
C SER A 570 -29.25 -20.32 -28.42
N ALA A 571 -28.60 -21.49 -28.49
CA ALA A 571 -29.16 -22.70 -29.11
C ALA A 571 -30.03 -23.52 -28.17
N ASP A 572 -29.87 -23.36 -26.85
CA ASP A 572 -30.71 -24.02 -25.86
C ASP A 572 -32.10 -23.34 -25.81
N LYS A 573 -33.16 -24.14 -25.67
CA LYS A 573 -34.54 -23.65 -25.61
C LYS A 573 -35.07 -23.72 -24.20
N PHE A 574 -35.54 -22.59 -23.71
CA PHE A 574 -36.09 -22.47 -22.37
C PHE A 574 -37.57 -22.14 -22.48
N GLY A 575 -38.41 -23.06 -22.01
CA GLY A 575 -39.81 -22.73 -21.75
C GLY A 575 -39.92 -22.21 -20.33
N ALA A 576 -40.69 -21.15 -20.14
CA ALA A 576 -41.10 -20.70 -18.82
C ALA A 576 -42.61 -20.78 -18.72
N PHE A 577 -43.06 -21.37 -17.62
CA PHE A 577 -44.47 -21.43 -17.25
C PHE A 577 -44.70 -20.45 -16.10
N THR A 578 -45.79 -19.69 -16.13
CA THR A 578 -46.22 -18.84 -15.00
C THR A 578 -47.72 -18.94 -14.77
N ILE A 579 -48.14 -19.01 -13.50
CA ILE A 579 -49.53 -18.81 -13.08
C ILE A 579 -49.67 -17.37 -12.60
N LEU A 580 -50.45 -16.56 -13.33
CA LEU A 580 -50.75 -15.19 -12.95
C LEU A 580 -52.13 -15.11 -12.29
N PRO A 581 -52.26 -14.45 -11.13
CA PRO A 581 -53.56 -14.10 -10.60
C PRO A 581 -54.19 -13.05 -11.53
N ALA A 582 -55.47 -13.20 -11.88
CA ALA A 582 -56.17 -12.17 -12.63
C ALA A 582 -56.15 -10.83 -11.86
N ASN A 583 -55.81 -9.75 -12.58
CA ASN A 583 -55.60 -8.42 -12.02
C ASN A 583 -56.92 -7.79 -11.54
N GLY A 584 -57.42 -8.19 -10.37
CA GLY A 584 -58.39 -7.46 -9.51
C GLY A 584 -59.75 -7.09 -10.12
N VAL A 585 -60.11 -7.60 -11.30
CA VAL A 585 -61.40 -7.32 -11.98
C VAL A 585 -62.14 -8.60 -12.39
N GLU A 586 -61.47 -9.75 -12.46
CA GLU A 586 -62.06 -11.08 -12.70
C GLU A 586 -61.32 -12.12 -11.84
N ASP A 587 -62.02 -13.14 -11.30
CA ASP A 587 -61.51 -14.08 -10.26
C ASP A 587 -60.97 -15.41 -10.86
N HIS A 588 -60.15 -15.38 -11.92
CA HIS A 588 -59.62 -16.60 -12.57
C HIS A 588 -58.09 -16.63 -12.67
N ALA A 589 -57.51 -17.81 -12.88
CA ALA A 589 -56.07 -17.97 -13.08
C ALA A 589 -55.71 -17.79 -14.56
N ILE A 590 -54.51 -17.28 -14.84
CA ILE A 590 -53.93 -17.28 -16.19
C ILE A 590 -52.73 -18.22 -16.16
N PHE A 591 -52.76 -19.25 -16.98
CA PHE A 591 -51.61 -20.06 -17.34
C PHE A 591 -50.92 -19.38 -18.52
N ARG A 592 -49.64 -19.06 -18.39
CA ARG A 592 -48.83 -18.58 -19.51
C ARG A 592 -47.63 -19.48 -19.72
N THR A 593 -47.38 -19.87 -20.97
CA THR A 593 -46.10 -20.47 -21.39
C THR A 593 -45.45 -19.57 -22.42
N THR A 594 -44.19 -19.22 -22.19
CA THR A 594 -43.36 -18.38 -23.09
C THR A 594 -42.01 -19.02 -23.31
N GLU A 595 -41.43 -18.83 -24.48
CA GLU A 595 -40.03 -19.13 -24.73
C GLU A 595 -39.17 -17.98 -24.17
N SER A 596 -38.12 -18.30 -23.43
CA SER A 596 -37.18 -17.33 -22.87
C SER A 596 -35.83 -17.48 -23.54
N ASP A 597 -35.20 -16.35 -23.88
CA ASP A 597 -33.85 -16.35 -24.43
C ASP A 597 -32.78 -16.63 -23.37
N TYR A 598 -31.62 -17.06 -23.86
CA TYR A 598 -30.43 -17.35 -23.07
C TYR A 598 -30.03 -16.22 -22.12
N LYS A 599 -30.03 -14.97 -22.61
CA LYS A 599 -29.61 -13.79 -21.82
C LYS A 599 -30.53 -13.63 -20.61
N THR A 600 -31.84 -13.67 -20.84
CA THR A 600 -32.86 -13.56 -19.80
C THR A 600 -32.73 -14.68 -18.76
N LEU A 601 -32.50 -15.93 -19.21
CA LEU A 601 -32.28 -17.04 -18.30
C LEU A 601 -31.04 -16.82 -17.41
N MET A 602 -29.88 -16.53 -18.01
CA MET A 602 -28.62 -16.36 -17.27
C MET A 602 -28.73 -15.25 -16.23
N LEU A 603 -29.28 -14.11 -16.63
CA LEU A 603 -29.45 -12.99 -15.73
C LEU A 603 -30.48 -13.31 -14.63
N SER A 604 -31.52 -14.10 -14.92
CA SER A 604 -32.46 -14.56 -13.88
C SER A 604 -31.81 -15.47 -12.83
N ILE A 605 -30.86 -16.32 -13.24
CA ILE A 605 -30.06 -17.17 -12.34
C ILE A 605 -29.18 -16.29 -11.46
N PHE A 606 -28.49 -15.31 -12.06
CA PHE A 606 -27.63 -14.36 -11.35
C PHE A 606 -28.39 -13.50 -10.35
N ILE A 607 -29.59 -13.01 -10.71
CA ILE A 607 -30.50 -12.33 -9.79
C ILE A 607 -30.89 -13.25 -8.63
N GLY A 608 -31.30 -14.49 -8.92
CA GLY A 608 -31.73 -15.46 -7.90
C GLY A 608 -30.62 -15.81 -6.90
N LEU A 609 -29.36 -15.74 -7.33
CA LEU A 609 -28.18 -16.03 -6.53
C LEU A 609 -27.49 -14.77 -5.98
N ASN A 610 -28.01 -13.58 -6.31
CA ASN A 610 -27.42 -12.30 -5.95
C ASN A 610 -25.93 -12.20 -6.34
N SER A 611 -25.61 -12.59 -7.57
CA SER A 611 -24.26 -12.65 -8.15
C SER A 611 -24.19 -11.83 -9.44
N ALA A 612 -23.07 -11.16 -9.73
CA ALA A 612 -22.95 -10.30 -10.92
C ALA A 612 -22.76 -11.10 -12.22
N GLY A 613 -22.47 -12.40 -12.14
CA GLY A 613 -22.15 -13.23 -13.30
C GLY A 613 -20.78 -12.92 -13.92
N ARG A 614 -19.89 -12.27 -13.15
CA ARG A 614 -18.53 -11.89 -13.54
C ARG A 614 -17.50 -12.77 -12.85
N PHE A 615 -17.21 -13.86 -13.53
CA PHE A 615 -16.41 -14.96 -12.99
C PHE A 615 -14.95 -14.59 -12.78
N LEU A 616 -14.40 -13.55 -13.40
CA LEU A 616 -12.97 -13.24 -13.31
C LEU A 616 -12.70 -11.90 -12.59
N SER A 617 -13.73 -11.32 -11.97
CA SER A 617 -13.70 -9.97 -11.43
C SER A 617 -14.37 -9.90 -10.07
N VAL A 618 -13.94 -8.94 -9.25
CA VAL A 618 -14.61 -8.59 -7.99
C VAL A 618 -15.24 -7.21 -8.15
N TYR A 619 -16.47 -7.05 -7.66
CA TYR A 619 -17.15 -5.77 -7.62
C TYR A 619 -16.74 -4.95 -6.39
N GLU A 620 -16.24 -3.73 -6.59
CA GLU A 620 -15.91 -2.80 -5.51
C GLU A 620 -16.94 -1.66 -5.41
N THR A 621 -17.65 -1.66 -4.29
CA THR A 621 -18.75 -0.72 -4.02
C THR A 621 -18.31 0.74 -3.87
N ILE A 622 -17.06 1.00 -3.44
CA ILE A 622 -16.57 2.36 -3.20
C ILE A 622 -16.35 3.10 -4.52
N THR A 623 -15.80 2.42 -5.53
CA THR A 623 -15.51 3.03 -6.83
C THR A 623 -16.56 2.71 -7.89
N ASP A 624 -17.51 1.82 -7.57
CA ASP A 624 -18.51 1.34 -8.52
C ASP A 624 -17.81 0.73 -9.75
N SER A 625 -16.91 -0.22 -9.50
CA SER A 625 -16.06 -0.80 -10.55
C SER A 625 -15.84 -2.29 -10.36
N PHE A 626 -15.69 -2.99 -11.48
CA PHE A 626 -15.25 -4.39 -11.50
C PHE A 626 -13.75 -4.47 -11.70
N ILE A 627 -13.06 -5.17 -10.81
CA ILE A 627 -11.60 -5.35 -10.89
C ILE A 627 -11.26 -6.80 -11.17
N SER A 628 -10.46 -7.02 -12.21
CA SER A 628 -9.76 -8.29 -12.43
C SER A 628 -8.25 -8.09 -12.33
N ILE A 629 -7.65 -8.84 -11.41
CA ILE A 629 -6.21 -8.96 -11.27
C ILE A 629 -5.82 -10.34 -11.77
N GLY A 630 -4.76 -10.41 -12.57
CA GLY A 630 -4.26 -11.70 -13.05
C GLY A 630 -3.79 -12.63 -11.94
N CYS A 631 -3.53 -13.87 -12.32
CA CYS A 631 -3.09 -14.92 -11.41
C CYS A 631 -1.62 -14.80 -11.09
N ARG A 632 -1.25 -15.14 -9.86
CA ARG A 632 0.15 -15.16 -9.43
C ARG A 632 0.81 -16.45 -9.91
N TYR A 633 2.06 -16.36 -10.33
CA TYR A 633 2.89 -17.53 -10.58
C TYR A 633 4.29 -17.33 -10.01
N GLN A 634 4.94 -18.43 -9.65
CA GLN A 634 6.31 -18.46 -9.13
C GLN A 634 7.15 -19.48 -9.89
N TYR A 635 8.44 -19.25 -9.98
CA TYR A 635 9.39 -20.15 -10.63
C TYR A 635 10.80 -19.95 -10.09
N PHE A 636 11.69 -20.87 -10.40
CA PHE A 636 13.08 -20.87 -9.91
C PHE A 636 14.06 -20.94 -11.07
N ASP A 637 15.28 -20.49 -10.85
CA ASP A 637 16.39 -20.83 -11.74
C ASP A 637 17.18 -22.06 -11.25
N SER A 638 18.19 -22.45 -12.02
CA SER A 638 19.04 -23.60 -11.72
C SER A 638 19.84 -23.47 -10.40
N LYS A 639 19.88 -22.27 -9.80
CA LYS A 639 20.53 -21.97 -8.50
C LYS A 639 19.52 -21.93 -7.35
N GLY A 640 18.22 -22.13 -7.62
CA GLY A 640 17.15 -22.04 -6.64
C GLY A 640 16.84 -20.61 -6.20
N ARG A 641 17.10 -19.60 -7.05
CA ARG A 641 16.62 -18.23 -6.82
C ARG A 641 15.16 -18.14 -7.24
N ASP A 642 14.34 -17.52 -6.41
CA ASP A 642 12.89 -17.42 -6.60
C ASP A 642 12.55 -16.21 -7.46
N TYR A 643 11.63 -16.39 -8.42
CA TYR A 643 11.05 -15.37 -9.28
C TYR A 643 9.53 -15.51 -9.26
N TYR A 644 8.84 -14.45 -9.65
CA TYR A 644 7.39 -14.41 -9.70
C TYR A 644 6.89 -13.59 -10.89
N GLY A 645 5.61 -13.72 -11.17
CA GLY A 645 4.92 -12.80 -12.04
C GLY A 645 3.41 -12.84 -11.83
N LEU A 646 2.74 -12.05 -12.64
CA LEU A 646 1.31 -11.87 -12.67
C LEU A 646 0.83 -12.08 -14.11
N THR A 647 -0.24 -12.84 -14.31
CA THR A 647 -0.93 -12.86 -15.60
C THR A 647 -1.64 -11.53 -15.85
N ASN A 648 -2.20 -11.32 -17.03
CA ASN A 648 -3.20 -10.27 -17.20
C ASN A 648 -4.51 -10.64 -16.49
N GLY A 649 -5.24 -9.61 -16.06
CA GLY A 649 -6.64 -9.71 -15.65
C GLY A 649 -7.57 -9.65 -16.85
N LEU A 650 -8.78 -10.21 -16.70
CA LEU A 650 -9.84 -10.21 -17.69
C LEU A 650 -11.17 -9.95 -16.98
N ASN A 651 -11.96 -9.01 -17.48
CA ASN A 651 -13.32 -8.78 -17.01
C ASN A 651 -14.28 -9.39 -18.02
N LEU A 652 -14.97 -10.47 -17.64
CA LEU A 652 -15.94 -11.18 -18.47
C LEU A 652 -17.22 -11.39 -17.66
N GLN A 653 -18.37 -11.04 -18.23
CA GLN A 653 -19.69 -11.39 -17.71
C GLN A 653 -20.31 -12.44 -18.64
N LEU A 654 -20.89 -13.51 -18.08
CA LEU A 654 -21.62 -14.48 -18.90
C LEU A 654 -23.02 -13.94 -19.23
N GLY A 655 -23.53 -14.26 -20.42
CA GLY A 655 -24.88 -13.86 -20.83
C GLY A 655 -25.05 -12.36 -21.05
N ASP A 656 -23.96 -11.61 -21.22
CA ASP A 656 -23.98 -10.18 -21.56
C ASP A 656 -22.91 -9.87 -22.60
N ASP A 657 -23.12 -8.84 -23.41
CA ASP A 657 -22.08 -8.30 -24.27
C ASP A 657 -21.15 -7.40 -23.45
N GLU A 658 -19.84 -7.60 -23.56
CA GLU A 658 -18.85 -6.87 -22.75
C GLU A 658 -17.60 -6.55 -23.57
N ALA A 659 -16.92 -5.48 -23.18
CA ALA A 659 -15.56 -5.22 -23.62
C ALA A 659 -14.58 -5.99 -22.73
N VAL A 660 -13.76 -6.86 -23.34
CA VAL A 660 -12.82 -7.73 -22.61
C VAL A 660 -11.41 -7.46 -23.09
N LEU A 661 -10.63 -6.73 -22.30
CA LEU A 661 -9.27 -6.35 -22.69
C LEU A 661 -8.23 -7.37 -22.16
N GLU A 662 -7.54 -8.06 -23.06
CA GLU A 662 -6.29 -8.76 -22.76
C GLU A 662 -5.14 -7.76 -22.88
N SER A 663 -4.25 -7.69 -21.88
CA SER A 663 -3.15 -6.72 -21.89
C SER A 663 -1.80 -7.33 -21.53
N ILE A 664 -0.80 -7.16 -22.39
CA ILE A 664 0.53 -7.73 -22.23
C ILE A 664 1.55 -6.59 -22.22
N LEU A 665 2.26 -6.43 -21.09
CA LEU A 665 3.33 -5.46 -20.96
C LEU A 665 4.68 -6.17 -21.08
N ASN A 666 5.50 -5.70 -22.00
CA ASN A 666 6.83 -6.25 -22.27
C ASN A 666 7.90 -5.17 -22.24
N THR A 667 9.14 -5.60 -21.97
CA THR A 667 10.34 -4.78 -22.06
C THR A 667 11.28 -5.34 -23.13
N ASN A 668 11.93 -4.45 -23.88
CA ASN A 668 12.82 -4.84 -24.99
C ASN A 668 14.04 -5.65 -24.55
N ARG A 669 14.47 -5.50 -23.30
CA ARG A 669 15.59 -6.20 -22.67
C ARG A 669 15.25 -6.56 -21.22
N THR A 670 16.05 -7.44 -20.65
CA THR A 670 15.90 -7.88 -19.25
C THR A 670 16.85 -7.16 -18.30
N THR A 671 17.84 -6.45 -18.84
CA THR A 671 18.87 -5.76 -18.05
C THR A 671 19.12 -4.37 -18.59
N TYR A 672 19.26 -3.42 -17.69
CA TYR A 672 19.49 -2.01 -17.96
C TYR A 672 20.59 -1.47 -17.04
N ARG A 673 21.24 -0.38 -17.41
CA ARG A 673 22.10 0.40 -16.50
C ARG A 673 21.44 1.71 -16.13
N VAL A 674 21.81 2.27 -14.98
CA VAL A 674 21.36 3.61 -14.57
C VAL A 674 21.57 4.61 -15.70
N GLY A 675 20.52 5.38 -16.01
CA GLY A 675 20.48 6.36 -17.10
C GLY A 675 20.19 5.79 -18.50
N GLU A 676 20.09 4.46 -18.67
CA GLU A 676 19.65 3.87 -19.94
C GLU A 676 18.14 4.00 -20.12
N SER A 677 17.68 4.01 -21.38
CA SER A 677 16.24 4.04 -21.68
C SER A 677 15.67 2.62 -21.72
N ILE A 678 14.66 2.37 -20.89
CA ILE A 678 13.85 1.15 -20.92
C ILE A 678 12.74 1.35 -21.95
N GLN A 679 12.69 0.48 -22.97
CA GLN A 679 11.63 0.52 -23.98
C GLN A 679 10.57 -0.50 -23.61
N PHE A 680 9.34 -0.01 -23.47
CA PHE A 680 8.16 -0.80 -23.18
C PHE A 680 7.30 -0.95 -24.42
N THR A 681 6.66 -2.11 -24.51
CA THR A 681 5.60 -2.39 -25.47
C THR A 681 4.39 -2.89 -24.67
N LEU A 682 3.27 -2.17 -24.76
CA LEU A 682 2.00 -2.58 -24.21
C LEU A 682 1.07 -2.97 -25.35
N ASP A 683 0.75 -4.26 -25.43
CA ASP A 683 -0.22 -4.82 -26.35
C ASP A 683 -1.57 -4.94 -25.63
N ILE A 684 -2.64 -4.37 -26.20
CA ILE A 684 -4.00 -4.47 -25.68
C ILE A 684 -4.90 -5.03 -26.78
N ASN A 685 -5.49 -6.21 -26.55
CA ASN A 685 -6.42 -6.86 -27.45
C ASN A 685 -7.81 -6.85 -26.84
N ASN A 686 -8.79 -6.27 -27.53
CA ASN A 686 -10.18 -6.39 -27.11
C ASN A 686 -10.77 -7.70 -27.66
N LEU A 687 -10.85 -8.71 -26.79
CA LEU A 687 -11.44 -10.02 -27.06
C LEU A 687 -12.97 -10.01 -26.97
N GLY A 688 -13.56 -8.93 -26.46
CA GLY A 688 -14.99 -8.79 -26.26
C GLY A 688 -15.78 -8.51 -27.53
N THR A 689 -17.11 -8.52 -27.39
CA THR A 689 -18.07 -8.35 -28.49
C THR A 689 -18.45 -6.87 -28.72
N ILE A 690 -18.15 -5.99 -27.76
CA ILE A 690 -18.32 -4.53 -27.87
C ILE A 690 -17.01 -3.76 -27.64
N GLY A 691 -17.01 -2.46 -27.93
CA GLY A 691 -15.84 -1.60 -27.77
C GLY A 691 -15.61 -1.16 -26.31
N ALA A 692 -14.33 -1.04 -25.93
CA ALA A 692 -13.92 -0.40 -24.67
C ALA A 692 -13.75 1.11 -24.88
N TYR A 693 -14.23 1.93 -23.94
CA TYR A 693 -14.21 3.41 -24.02
C TYR A 693 -13.50 4.05 -22.83
N ASP A 694 -13.07 5.31 -22.99
CA ASP A 694 -12.46 6.13 -21.94
C ASP A 694 -11.31 5.37 -21.20
N ILE A 695 -10.41 4.78 -21.98
CA ILE A 695 -9.36 3.89 -21.47
C ILE A 695 -8.21 4.73 -20.92
N HIS A 696 -7.94 4.58 -19.62
CA HIS A 696 -6.83 5.22 -18.93
C HIS A 696 -5.82 4.16 -18.49
N ILE A 697 -4.55 4.41 -18.76
CA ILE A 697 -3.46 3.46 -18.53
C ILE A 697 -2.42 4.11 -17.62
N ASP A 698 -2.14 3.45 -16.50
CA ASP A 698 -1.08 3.79 -15.56
C ASP A 698 -0.03 2.67 -15.56
N ILE A 699 1.21 3.01 -15.90
CA ILE A 699 2.36 2.10 -15.79
C ILE A 699 3.00 2.34 -14.43
N VAL A 700 3.03 1.30 -13.61
CA VAL A 700 3.57 1.38 -12.26
C VAL A 700 4.76 0.44 -12.11
N ASN A 701 5.80 0.92 -11.43
CA ASN A 701 6.89 0.10 -10.93
C ASN A 701 6.52 -0.38 -9.52
N LEU A 702 6.44 -1.70 -9.31
CA LEU A 702 6.05 -2.29 -8.03
C LEU A 702 7.26 -2.73 -7.23
N LYS A 703 7.30 -2.33 -5.95
CA LYS A 703 8.24 -2.87 -4.96
C LYS A 703 7.51 -3.86 -4.09
N LEU A 704 7.95 -5.11 -4.09
CA LEU A 704 7.30 -6.17 -3.31
C LEU A 704 8.07 -6.46 -2.02
N ASN A 705 7.34 -6.80 -0.95
CA ASN A 705 7.92 -7.43 0.24
C ASN A 705 8.12 -8.93 0.06
N TYR A 706 8.54 -9.54 1.16
CA TYR A 706 8.76 -10.96 1.32
C TYR A 706 7.57 -11.88 1.10
N LEU A 707 6.34 -11.38 1.21
CA LEU A 707 5.13 -12.14 0.89
C LEU A 707 4.67 -11.87 -0.55
N TRP A 708 5.51 -11.24 -1.36
CA TRP A 708 5.19 -10.77 -2.70
C TRP A 708 4.00 -9.79 -2.71
N LEU A 709 3.84 -9.04 -1.63
CA LEU A 709 2.84 -7.98 -1.54
C LEU A 709 3.52 -6.66 -1.91
N PRO A 710 2.89 -5.82 -2.74
CA PRO A 710 3.35 -4.46 -2.96
C PRO A 710 3.51 -3.75 -1.62
N THR A 711 4.73 -3.33 -1.31
CA THR A 711 5.02 -2.41 -0.21
C THR A 711 5.01 -0.97 -0.67
N ASP A 712 5.28 -0.78 -1.95
CA ASP A 712 5.41 0.53 -2.55
C ASP A 712 5.16 0.41 -4.05
N LEU A 713 4.76 1.51 -4.65
CA LEU A 713 4.43 1.59 -6.06
C LEU A 713 4.75 2.99 -6.58
N LEU A 714 5.43 3.03 -7.71
CA LEU A 714 5.87 4.26 -8.34
C LEU A 714 5.18 4.37 -9.70
N LEU A 715 4.38 5.42 -9.89
CA LEU A 715 3.78 5.70 -11.19
C LEU A 715 4.88 6.24 -12.11
N VAL A 716 5.22 5.50 -13.17
CA VAL A 716 6.30 5.88 -14.09
C VAL A 716 5.78 6.49 -15.39
N LYS A 717 4.53 6.22 -15.75
CA LYS A 717 3.90 6.76 -16.97
C LYS A 717 2.37 6.67 -16.89
N SER A 718 1.68 7.66 -17.44
CA SER A 718 0.23 7.60 -17.70
C SER A 718 -0.10 8.09 -19.10
N PHE A 719 -1.13 7.52 -19.72
CA PHE A 719 -1.72 7.99 -20.97
C PHE A 719 -3.13 7.44 -21.18
N ASP A 720 -3.87 8.07 -22.10
CA ASP A 720 -5.25 7.71 -22.43
C ASP A 720 -5.35 7.15 -23.85
N ILE A 721 -6.30 6.23 -24.06
CA ILE A 721 -6.75 5.74 -25.36
C ILE A 721 -8.27 5.96 -25.43
N ASP A 722 -8.75 6.62 -26.48
CA ASP A 722 -10.18 6.99 -26.55
C ASP A 722 -11.09 5.75 -26.65
N THR A 723 -10.80 4.83 -27.56
CA THR A 723 -11.65 3.65 -27.82
C THR A 723 -10.81 2.52 -28.43
N ILE A 724 -11.12 1.28 -28.06
CA ILE A 724 -10.65 0.07 -28.75
C ILE A 724 -11.89 -0.71 -29.18
N ALA A 725 -12.13 -0.86 -30.48
CA ALA A 725 -13.30 -1.55 -30.98
C ALA A 725 -13.26 -3.06 -30.65
N ALA A 726 -14.40 -3.74 -30.77
CA ALA A 726 -14.46 -5.19 -30.62
C ALA A 726 -13.52 -5.89 -31.61
N ASN A 727 -12.77 -6.89 -31.14
CA ASN A 727 -11.76 -7.62 -31.91
C ASN A 727 -10.62 -6.76 -32.49
N GLU A 728 -10.37 -5.56 -31.92
CA GLU A 728 -9.25 -4.69 -32.29
C GLU A 728 -8.08 -4.86 -31.33
N SER A 729 -6.86 -4.70 -31.86
CA SER A 729 -5.61 -4.69 -31.10
C SER A 729 -4.95 -3.32 -31.20
N VAL A 730 -4.49 -2.79 -30.08
CA VAL A 730 -3.68 -1.58 -30.00
C VAL A 730 -2.33 -1.90 -29.40
N ASN A 731 -1.28 -1.39 -30.03
CA ASN A 731 0.10 -1.48 -29.56
C ASN A 731 0.59 -0.07 -29.19
N GLN A 732 1.12 0.07 -27.97
CA GLN A 732 1.71 1.31 -27.48
C GLN A 732 3.18 1.09 -27.14
N GLU A 733 4.04 1.85 -27.79
CA GLU A 733 5.48 1.90 -27.49
C GLU A 733 5.81 3.18 -26.74
N PHE A 734 6.51 3.05 -25.62
CA PHE A 734 6.98 4.19 -24.84
C PHE A 734 8.28 3.85 -24.14
N SER A 735 8.96 4.88 -23.66
CA SER A 735 10.22 4.72 -22.95
C SER A 735 10.25 5.49 -21.64
N ILE A 736 10.87 4.88 -20.64
CA ILE A 736 11.22 5.55 -19.38
C ILE A 736 12.74 5.44 -19.18
N GLU A 737 13.30 6.32 -18.35
CA GLU A 737 14.70 6.23 -17.96
C GLU A 737 14.87 5.24 -16.81
N ALA A 738 15.90 4.41 -16.86
CA ALA A 738 16.21 3.38 -15.88
C ALA A 738 16.85 4.00 -14.64
N ASN A 739 16.08 4.79 -13.89
CA ASN A 739 16.54 5.52 -12.72
C ASN A 739 15.63 5.25 -11.53
N SER A 740 15.27 4.00 -11.27
CA SER A 740 14.49 3.63 -10.07
C SER A 740 15.46 3.22 -8.97
N TYR A 741 15.57 1.93 -8.65
CA TYR A 741 16.52 1.39 -7.70
C TYR A 741 17.30 0.24 -8.33
N ILE A 742 18.52 0.02 -7.85
CA ILE A 742 19.40 -1.03 -8.35
C ILE A 742 18.84 -2.40 -7.96
N GLY A 743 18.91 -3.36 -8.88
CA GLY A 743 18.37 -4.70 -8.71
C GLY A 743 17.06 -4.92 -9.45
N LEU A 744 16.19 -5.78 -8.90
CA LEU A 744 14.96 -6.25 -9.56
C LEU A 744 13.87 -5.17 -9.59
N ASN A 745 13.54 -4.69 -10.78
CA ASN A 745 12.49 -3.71 -11.03
C ASN A 745 11.31 -4.38 -11.73
N THR A 746 10.12 -4.33 -11.12
CA THR A 746 8.92 -4.94 -11.70
C THR A 746 7.95 -3.88 -12.18
N TYR A 747 7.26 -4.13 -13.29
CA TYR A 747 6.36 -3.19 -13.94
C TYR A 747 5.06 -3.88 -14.33
N VAL A 748 3.94 -3.17 -14.14
CA VAL A 748 2.61 -3.60 -14.58
C VAL A 748 1.83 -2.39 -15.08
N ALA A 749 0.95 -2.61 -16.05
CA ALA A 749 -0.03 -1.60 -16.47
C ALA A 749 -1.34 -1.83 -15.71
N ILE A 750 -1.89 -0.77 -15.11
CA ILE A 750 -3.23 -0.72 -14.56
C ILE A 750 -4.09 -0.01 -15.59
N ILE A 751 -5.11 -0.69 -16.10
CA ILE A 751 -5.95 -0.20 -17.20
C ILE A 751 -7.37 -0.06 -16.69
N SER A 752 -7.89 1.17 -16.66
CA SER A 752 -9.31 1.41 -16.38
C SER A 752 -10.05 1.80 -17.64
N PHE A 753 -11.21 1.21 -17.89
CA PHE A 753 -12.02 1.47 -19.07
C PHE A 753 -13.52 1.34 -18.75
N ILE A 754 -14.37 1.81 -19.66
CA ILE A 754 -15.82 1.67 -19.58
C ILE A 754 -16.27 0.60 -20.58
N SER A 755 -17.00 -0.40 -20.08
CA SER A 755 -17.84 -1.28 -20.89
C SER A 755 -19.24 -0.70 -20.98
N ASP A 756 -19.99 -1.04 -22.03
CA ASP A 756 -21.41 -0.68 -22.16
C ASP A 756 -21.68 0.82 -22.13
N TYR A 757 -20.82 1.57 -22.81
CA TYR A 757 -20.86 3.02 -22.84
C TYR A 757 -22.21 3.57 -23.32
N ASN A 758 -22.82 4.42 -22.50
CA ASN A 758 -24.18 4.97 -22.61
C ASN A 758 -25.34 3.95 -22.59
N GLN A 759 -25.10 2.70 -22.18
CA GLN A 759 -26.16 1.72 -21.97
C GLN A 759 -26.72 1.86 -20.54
N PRO A 760 -28.04 2.06 -20.35
CA PRO A 760 -28.63 2.02 -19.02
C PRO A 760 -28.71 0.57 -18.50
N ALA A 761 -28.87 0.41 -17.18
CA ALA A 761 -29.21 -0.88 -16.60
C ALA A 761 -30.49 -1.44 -17.24
N GLU A 762 -30.44 -2.73 -17.57
CA GLU A 762 -31.53 -3.47 -18.21
C GLU A 762 -32.59 -3.87 -17.16
N GLU A 763 -33.87 -3.73 -17.50
CA GLU A 763 -34.97 -4.32 -16.73
C GLU A 763 -35.24 -5.72 -17.26
N ILE A 764 -35.10 -6.71 -16.38
CA ILE A 764 -35.20 -8.12 -16.75
C ILE A 764 -36.53 -8.66 -16.25
N TYR A 765 -37.30 -9.28 -17.14
CA TYR A 765 -38.51 -9.98 -16.79
C TYR A 765 -38.16 -11.42 -16.43
N ILE A 766 -38.25 -11.76 -15.15
CA ILE A 766 -37.99 -13.13 -14.70
C ILE A 766 -39.08 -14.04 -15.29
N PRO A 767 -38.72 -15.01 -16.15
CA PRO A 767 -39.70 -15.77 -16.93
C PRO A 767 -40.68 -16.59 -16.08
N TRP A 768 -40.28 -16.97 -14.86
CA TRP A 768 -41.06 -17.82 -13.95
C TRP A 768 -42.05 -17.06 -13.08
N THR A 769 -41.85 -15.75 -12.90
CA THR A 769 -42.64 -14.91 -11.99
C THR A 769 -43.34 -13.76 -12.70
N ASP A 770 -43.01 -13.49 -13.97
CA ASP A 770 -43.45 -12.33 -14.75
C ASP A 770 -43.18 -10.99 -14.02
N THR A 771 -42.16 -10.98 -13.15
CA THR A 771 -41.75 -9.78 -12.40
C THR A 771 -40.57 -9.11 -13.08
N ALA A 772 -40.72 -7.83 -13.40
CA ALA A 772 -39.62 -6.98 -13.82
C ALA A 772 -38.71 -6.67 -12.64
N VAL A 773 -37.42 -6.97 -12.77
CA VAL A 773 -36.37 -6.66 -11.79
C VAL A 773 -35.28 -5.85 -12.49
N PRO A 774 -34.91 -4.66 -11.98
CA PRO A 774 -33.80 -3.92 -12.55
C PRO A 774 -32.49 -4.64 -12.24
N TRP A 775 -31.70 -4.94 -13.28
CA TRP A 775 -30.41 -5.58 -13.11
C TRP A 775 -29.29 -4.54 -13.05
N THR A 776 -28.92 -4.16 -11.83
CA THR A 776 -27.97 -3.06 -11.59
C THR A 776 -26.54 -3.34 -12.04
N HIS A 777 -26.21 -4.59 -12.38
CA HIS A 777 -24.90 -4.98 -12.90
C HIS A 777 -24.85 -5.07 -14.43
N SER A 778 -25.97 -4.80 -15.12
CA SER A 778 -25.96 -4.55 -16.58
C SER A 778 -25.81 -3.07 -16.89
N GLY A 779 -25.33 -2.78 -18.10
CA GLY A 779 -25.16 -1.42 -18.61
C GLY A 779 -23.80 -0.82 -18.28
N GLU A 780 -23.68 0.50 -18.42
CA GLU A 780 -22.40 1.21 -18.33
C GLU A 780 -21.67 0.93 -17.01
N THR A 781 -20.54 0.23 -17.09
CA THR A 781 -19.73 -0.16 -15.93
C THR A 781 -18.27 0.22 -16.10
N THR A 782 -17.65 0.65 -14.99
CA THR A 782 -16.21 0.89 -14.95
C THR A 782 -15.49 -0.42 -14.65
N ASN A 783 -14.49 -0.71 -15.46
CA ASN A 783 -13.68 -1.92 -15.40
C ASN A 783 -12.23 -1.56 -15.13
N ILE A 784 -11.56 -2.30 -14.26
CA ILE A 784 -10.12 -2.17 -13.97
C ILE A 784 -9.47 -3.53 -14.17
N ILE A 785 -8.43 -3.58 -14.98
CA ILE A 785 -7.63 -4.78 -15.20
C ILE A 785 -6.14 -4.50 -15.05
N THR A 786 -5.36 -5.56 -14.82
CA THR A 786 -3.89 -5.50 -14.86
C THR A 786 -3.34 -6.16 -16.13
N SER A 787 -2.24 -5.64 -16.67
CA SER A 787 -1.45 -6.38 -17.65
C SER A 787 -0.68 -7.54 -17.02
N THR A 788 -0.01 -8.33 -17.85
CA THR A 788 1.08 -9.18 -17.38
C THR A 788 2.11 -8.36 -16.61
N LEU A 789 2.68 -8.92 -15.53
CA LEU A 789 3.84 -8.33 -14.87
C LEU A 789 5.10 -8.63 -15.68
N THR A 790 5.88 -7.59 -15.95
CA THR A 790 7.22 -7.73 -16.53
C THR A 790 8.25 -7.20 -15.55
N PHE A 791 9.51 -7.57 -15.72
CA PHE A 791 10.58 -7.05 -14.89
C PHE A 791 11.87 -6.90 -15.67
N GLY A 792 12.73 -6.03 -15.14
CA GLY A 792 14.10 -5.84 -15.58
C GLY A 792 15.02 -5.72 -14.38
N ILE A 793 16.31 -5.95 -14.60
CA ILE A 793 17.34 -5.74 -13.58
C ILE A 793 18.11 -4.48 -13.92
N LEU A 794 18.14 -3.56 -12.96
CA LEU A 794 18.90 -2.32 -13.08
C LEU A 794 20.28 -2.50 -12.47
N PHE A 795 21.31 -2.36 -13.30
CA PHE A 795 22.71 -2.41 -12.93
C PHE A 795 23.27 -1.02 -12.67
N PRO A 796 24.33 -0.92 -11.84
CA PRO A 796 25.06 0.32 -11.69
C PRO A 796 25.68 0.78 -13.02
N PRO A 797 26.06 2.07 -13.13
CA PRO A 797 26.91 2.54 -14.21
C PRO A 797 28.21 1.72 -14.32
N ILE A 798 28.77 1.63 -15.53
CA ILE A 798 30.01 0.85 -15.80
C ILE A 798 31.17 1.27 -14.88
N SER A 799 31.25 2.54 -14.50
CA SER A 799 32.27 3.08 -13.57
C SER A 799 32.15 2.58 -12.12
N LEU A 800 31.00 1.97 -11.80
CA LEU A 800 30.64 1.42 -10.49
C LEU A 800 30.52 -0.11 -10.50
N GLU A 801 30.62 -0.73 -11.67
CA GLU A 801 30.61 -2.18 -11.80
C GLU A 801 31.84 -2.81 -11.09
N ASN A 802 31.64 -3.96 -10.45
CA ASN A 802 32.64 -4.63 -9.60
C ASN A 802 33.13 -3.81 -8.38
N ALA A 803 32.49 -2.71 -8.03
CA ALA A 803 32.84 -1.91 -6.86
C ALA A 803 31.92 -2.20 -5.68
N PHE A 804 32.49 -2.31 -4.47
CA PHE A 804 31.74 -2.39 -3.21
C PHE A 804 31.45 -0.97 -2.67
N ARG A 805 30.72 -0.17 -3.45
CA ARG A 805 30.34 1.20 -3.09
C ARG A 805 28.93 1.50 -3.63
N PRO A 806 28.24 2.54 -3.13
CA PRO A 806 26.89 2.88 -3.57
C PRO A 806 26.74 2.83 -5.09
N SER A 807 25.68 2.19 -5.55
CA SER A 807 25.50 1.84 -6.97
C SER A 807 24.95 2.99 -7.84
N PHE A 808 24.41 4.04 -7.23
CA PHE A 808 24.08 5.29 -7.93
C PHE A 808 25.22 6.30 -7.84
N PRO A 809 25.50 7.05 -8.92
CA PRO A 809 26.43 8.17 -8.89
C PRO A 809 25.78 9.33 -8.12
N VAL A 810 26.11 9.46 -6.84
CA VAL A 810 25.60 10.52 -5.96
C VAL A 810 26.65 11.64 -5.77
N PRO A 811 26.20 12.88 -5.52
CA PRO A 811 27.11 13.94 -5.09
C PRO A 811 27.57 13.69 -3.65
N GLU A 812 28.75 14.20 -3.30
CA GLU A 812 29.30 14.09 -1.95
C GLU A 812 30.01 15.40 -1.62
N ILE A 813 29.36 16.26 -0.84
CA ILE A 813 29.90 17.58 -0.48
C ILE A 813 30.60 17.51 0.88
N GLU A 814 31.92 17.71 0.88
CA GLU A 814 32.71 17.83 2.11
C GLU A 814 32.90 19.31 2.46
N VAL A 815 32.74 19.64 3.75
CA VAL A 815 32.94 21.00 4.28
C VAL A 815 34.00 20.98 5.36
N LEU A 816 35.17 21.51 5.07
CA LEU A 816 36.25 21.69 6.02
C LEU A 816 36.23 23.13 6.55
N SER A 817 36.53 23.30 7.84
CA SER A 817 36.63 24.62 8.47
C SER A 817 37.96 24.78 9.19
N ASP A 818 38.61 25.91 8.98
CA ASP A 818 39.78 26.37 9.72
C ASP A 818 39.53 27.78 10.27
N TYR A 819 40.17 28.13 11.39
CA TYR A 819 40.03 29.45 11.96
C TYR A 819 41.27 29.95 12.71
N THR A 820 41.41 31.28 12.72
CA THR A 820 42.42 31.95 13.54
C THR A 820 41.76 33.03 14.39
N LEU A 821 42.13 33.08 15.67
CA LEU A 821 41.58 34.02 16.64
C LEU A 821 42.60 35.08 17.02
N SER A 822 42.18 36.35 17.00
CA SER A 822 42.94 37.47 17.56
C SER A 822 42.29 37.95 18.85
N GLU A 823 42.79 37.46 19.99
CA GLU A 823 42.30 37.85 21.32
C GLU A 823 42.42 39.37 21.56
N SER A 824 43.47 40.00 21.03
CA SER A 824 43.77 41.42 21.24
C SER A 824 42.73 42.37 20.63
N ASN A 825 42.13 41.98 19.51
CA ASN A 825 41.14 42.78 18.77
C ASN A 825 39.74 42.18 18.82
N ARG A 826 39.56 41.07 19.56
CA ARG A 826 38.32 40.27 19.60
C ARG A 826 37.77 40.01 18.19
N SER A 827 38.67 39.60 17.29
CA SER A 827 38.35 39.31 15.90
C SER A 827 38.74 37.88 15.54
N MET A 828 38.06 37.30 14.56
CA MET A 828 38.28 35.95 14.10
C MET A 828 38.24 35.92 12.57
N TYR A 829 39.20 35.21 11.98
CA TYR A 829 39.17 34.83 10.57
C TYR A 829 38.76 33.36 10.48
N VAL A 830 37.75 33.09 9.67
CA VAL A 830 37.23 31.73 9.42
C VAL A 830 37.35 31.44 7.93
N LYS A 831 37.87 30.25 7.60
CA LYS A 831 37.96 29.74 6.24
C LYS A 831 37.18 28.43 6.14
N TYR A 832 36.27 28.35 5.18
CA TYR A 832 35.60 27.12 4.79
C TYR A 832 36.07 26.67 3.41
N GLU A 833 36.36 25.38 3.26
CA GLU A 833 36.63 24.71 1.99
C GLU A 833 35.51 23.71 1.74
N ILE A 834 34.74 23.92 0.67
CA ILE A 834 33.56 23.14 0.29
C ILE A 834 33.88 22.44 -1.02
N GLU A 835 33.99 21.12 -1.04
CA GLU A 835 34.41 20.34 -2.21
C GLU A 835 33.37 19.28 -2.57
N ASN A 836 33.06 19.14 -3.87
CA ASN A 836 32.32 17.98 -4.35
C ASN A 836 33.28 16.81 -4.61
N LYS A 837 33.38 15.90 -3.65
CA LYS A 837 34.15 14.64 -3.75
C LYS A 837 33.35 13.49 -4.37
N GLY A 838 32.10 13.76 -4.76
CA GLY A 838 31.17 12.76 -5.27
C GLY A 838 31.49 12.30 -6.68
N LEU A 839 30.56 11.51 -7.24
CA LEU A 839 30.69 10.97 -8.60
C LEU A 839 29.76 11.66 -9.60
N SER A 840 28.92 12.58 -9.13
CA SER A 840 28.01 13.37 -9.94
C SER A 840 28.13 14.86 -9.62
N ALA A 841 27.70 15.70 -10.56
CA ALA A 841 27.54 17.12 -10.30
C ALA A 841 26.42 17.34 -9.27
N SER A 842 26.47 18.50 -8.60
CA SER A 842 25.48 18.87 -7.59
C SER A 842 25.16 20.35 -7.67
N ASP A 843 23.89 20.70 -7.65
CA ASP A 843 23.48 22.08 -7.39
C ASP A 843 23.61 22.35 -5.90
N VAL A 844 24.40 23.35 -5.51
CA VAL A 844 24.68 23.70 -4.13
C VAL A 844 24.18 25.10 -3.79
N GLU A 845 23.61 25.25 -2.60
CA GLU A 845 23.28 26.52 -1.96
C GLU A 845 23.99 26.58 -0.60
N ILE A 846 24.84 27.59 -0.42
CA ILE A 846 25.70 27.73 0.76
C ILE A 846 25.18 28.89 1.61
N MET A 847 24.77 28.60 2.83
CA MET A 847 24.16 29.57 3.73
C MET A 847 24.67 29.47 5.16
N GLN A 848 24.59 30.57 5.91
CA GLN A 848 24.88 30.60 7.35
C GLN A 848 24.07 31.68 8.03
N ILE A 849 23.56 31.37 9.23
CA ILE A 849 22.70 32.27 9.98
C ILE A 849 23.41 32.67 11.28
N PHE A 850 23.55 33.97 11.53
CA PHE A 850 24.14 34.52 12.75
C PHE A 850 23.10 35.30 13.55
N GLY A 851 23.08 35.14 14.88
CA GLY A 851 22.28 36.01 15.75
C GLY A 851 22.86 37.43 15.83
N MET A 852 22.00 38.46 15.82
CA MET A 852 22.47 39.86 15.77
C MET A 852 23.22 40.34 17.03
N ASP A 853 23.04 39.67 18.16
CA ASP A 853 23.65 40.06 19.44
C ASP A 853 25.15 39.71 19.57
N TYR A 854 25.76 39.07 18.57
CA TYR A 854 27.00 38.32 18.79
C TYR A 854 28.23 38.70 17.94
N ALA A 855 28.07 39.33 16.77
CA ALA A 855 29.21 39.70 15.91
C ALA A 855 28.86 40.80 14.89
N THR A 856 29.86 41.56 14.46
CA THR A 856 29.82 42.42 13.27
C THR A 856 30.70 41.84 12.16
N PHE A 857 30.22 41.88 10.91
CA PHE A 857 30.98 41.41 9.74
C PHE A 857 31.85 42.53 9.19
N ASP A 858 33.16 42.32 9.13
CA ASP A 858 34.10 43.29 8.57
C ASP A 858 34.31 43.08 7.08
N ASP A 859 34.43 41.82 6.64
CA ASP A 859 34.63 41.43 5.25
C ASP A 859 34.17 39.98 5.01
N ILE A 860 33.60 39.71 3.84
CA ILE A 860 33.17 38.37 3.39
C ILE A 860 33.61 38.17 1.95
N ASN A 861 34.53 37.24 1.73
CA ASN A 861 35.00 36.85 0.39
C ASN A 861 34.57 35.42 0.07
N CYS A 862 34.08 35.21 -1.15
CA CYS A 862 33.63 33.90 -1.64
C CYS A 862 34.19 33.67 -3.06
N THR A 863 34.89 32.56 -3.26
CA THR A 863 35.53 32.23 -4.55
C THR A 863 35.31 30.76 -4.90
N LEU A 864 34.86 30.50 -6.12
CA LEU A 864 34.81 29.17 -6.73
C LEU A 864 36.14 28.89 -7.44
N VAL A 865 36.74 27.74 -7.16
CA VAL A 865 37.97 27.23 -7.76
C VAL A 865 37.60 26.02 -8.62
N LEU A 866 37.83 26.12 -9.93
CA LEU A 866 37.53 25.07 -10.90
C LEU A 866 38.70 24.10 -11.07
N GLU A 867 38.44 22.87 -11.51
CA GLU A 867 39.50 21.87 -11.79
C GLU A 867 40.58 22.36 -12.77
N THR A 868 40.25 23.31 -13.66
CA THR A 868 41.20 23.92 -14.61
C THR A 868 42.21 24.87 -13.95
N GLY A 869 42.02 25.20 -12.66
CA GLY A 869 42.76 26.21 -11.91
C GLY A 869 42.25 27.64 -12.13
N ASP A 870 41.12 27.81 -12.81
CA ASP A 870 40.46 29.10 -12.97
C ASP A 870 39.64 29.44 -11.72
N GLU A 871 39.69 30.70 -11.28
CA GLU A 871 38.97 31.20 -10.11
C GLU A 871 37.84 32.16 -10.54
N GLN A 872 36.64 31.96 -9.99
CA GLN A 872 35.49 32.83 -10.18
C GLN A 872 35.04 33.40 -8.83
N THR A 873 35.00 34.73 -8.71
CA THR A 873 34.46 35.39 -7.52
C THR A 873 32.93 35.31 -7.50
N LEU A 874 32.37 34.86 -6.38
CA LEU A 874 30.94 34.81 -6.13
C LEU A 874 30.55 35.94 -5.16
N THR A 875 29.36 36.53 -5.35
CA THR A 875 28.92 37.66 -4.53
C THR A 875 27.96 37.16 -3.44
N PRO A 876 28.33 37.22 -2.15
CA PRO A 876 27.44 36.83 -1.07
C PRO A 876 26.28 37.82 -0.93
N THR A 877 25.11 37.31 -0.57
CA THR A 877 23.91 38.11 -0.25
C THR A 877 23.65 38.04 1.25
N ILE A 878 23.59 39.20 1.91
CA ILE A 878 23.29 39.31 3.35
C ILE A 878 21.87 39.85 3.49
N ILE A 879 21.01 39.10 4.18
CA ILE A 879 19.63 39.48 4.51
C ILE A 879 19.57 39.71 6.02
N GLU A 880 19.33 40.95 6.42
CA GLU A 880 19.12 41.34 7.81
C GLU A 880 17.63 41.18 8.18
N LYS A 881 17.35 40.48 9.28
CA LYS A 881 16.01 40.37 9.89
C LYS A 881 16.09 40.80 11.35
N GLU A 882 14.94 41.11 11.97
CA GLU A 882 14.84 41.75 13.30
C GLU A 882 15.69 41.12 14.42
N ASP A 883 16.08 39.84 14.32
CA ASP A 883 16.92 39.16 15.32
C ASP A 883 18.15 38.39 14.76
N PHE A 884 18.33 38.32 13.43
CA PHE A 884 19.42 37.53 12.82
C PHE A 884 19.86 38.01 11.42
N TYR A 885 21.11 37.69 11.06
CA TYR A 885 21.66 37.79 9.71
C TYR A 885 21.57 36.43 9.02
N ASN A 886 20.93 36.38 7.84
CA ASN A 886 21.01 35.22 6.94
C ASN A 886 21.95 35.55 5.79
N ILE A 887 23.06 34.82 5.67
CA ILE A 887 24.07 35.02 4.64
C ILE A 887 23.97 33.86 3.66
N ASN A 888 23.62 34.15 2.42
CA ASN A 888 23.75 33.21 1.30
C ASN A 888 25.06 33.52 0.57
N TYR A 889 26.05 32.65 0.70
CA TYR A 889 27.39 32.84 0.13
C TYR A 889 27.42 32.56 -1.38
N ALA A 890 26.65 31.58 -1.83
CA ALA A 890 26.67 31.10 -3.21
C ALA A 890 25.50 30.17 -3.51
N SER A 891 25.01 30.23 -4.76
CA SER A 891 24.17 29.20 -5.37
C SER A 891 24.74 28.86 -6.74
N THR A 892 25.25 27.64 -6.93
CA THR A 892 25.95 27.22 -8.17
C THR A 892 25.96 25.70 -8.31
N THR A 893 26.27 25.18 -9.49
CA THR A 893 26.55 23.75 -9.71
C THR A 893 28.03 23.47 -9.47
N LEU A 894 28.36 22.44 -8.67
CA LEU A 894 29.71 21.90 -8.49
C LEU A 894 29.85 20.60 -9.26
N GLN A 895 30.80 20.53 -10.19
CA GLN A 895 31.24 19.27 -10.80
C GLN A 895 32.08 18.47 -9.79
N PRO A 896 32.20 17.14 -9.95
CA PRO A 896 33.18 16.36 -9.20
C PRO A 896 34.56 17.01 -9.27
N GLY A 897 35.19 17.26 -8.11
CA GLY A 897 36.49 17.92 -7.99
C GLY A 897 36.45 19.45 -7.81
N ASP A 898 35.33 20.12 -8.11
CA ASP A 898 35.19 21.57 -7.90
C ASP A 898 35.18 21.94 -6.41
N LYS A 899 35.72 23.13 -6.10
CA LYS A 899 35.83 23.63 -4.71
C LYS A 899 35.35 25.07 -4.58
N ILE A 900 34.63 25.39 -3.50
CA ILE A 900 34.33 26.76 -3.08
C ILE A 900 35.10 27.07 -1.80
N ILE A 901 35.77 28.22 -1.79
CA ILE A 901 36.43 28.78 -0.62
C ILE A 901 35.62 29.97 -0.12
N VAL A 902 35.20 29.91 1.15
CA VAL A 902 34.51 31.02 1.84
C VAL A 902 35.41 31.53 2.96
N GLU A 903 35.71 32.82 2.95
CA GLU A 903 36.54 33.48 3.95
C GLU A 903 35.76 34.60 4.64
N ILE A 904 35.72 34.58 5.97
CA ILE A 904 34.93 35.52 6.78
C ILE A 904 35.83 36.15 7.84
N ASN A 905 35.77 37.48 7.94
CA ASN A 905 36.34 38.23 9.06
C ASN A 905 35.25 38.76 9.98
N LEU A 906 35.24 38.27 11.22
CA LEU A 906 34.32 38.68 12.28
C LEU A 906 35.03 39.58 13.30
N SER A 907 34.34 40.61 13.76
CA SER A 907 34.81 41.52 14.82
C SER A 907 33.78 41.70 15.93
N ASN A 908 34.22 42.29 17.06
CA ASN A 908 33.39 42.57 18.23
C ASN A 908 32.74 41.33 18.88
N LEU A 909 33.49 40.22 18.92
CA LEU A 909 32.99 38.96 19.46
C LEU A 909 32.66 39.04 20.96
N ALA A 910 31.55 38.40 21.34
CA ALA A 910 31.15 38.20 22.74
C ALA A 910 32.12 37.24 23.48
N GLU A 911 32.05 37.24 24.81
CA GLU A 911 32.96 36.43 25.66
C GLU A 911 32.79 34.93 25.47
N ASP A 912 31.54 34.46 25.43
CA ASP A 912 31.19 33.12 24.99
C ASP A 912 30.48 33.27 23.64
N PHE A 913 31.17 32.92 22.55
CA PHE A 913 30.63 33.01 21.20
C PHE A 913 30.70 31.66 20.50
N ILE A 914 29.62 31.27 19.84
CA ILE A 914 29.53 30.10 19.00
C ILE A 914 29.37 30.59 17.57
N VAL A 915 30.35 30.27 16.72
CA VAL A 915 30.19 30.43 15.27
C VAL A 915 29.26 29.29 14.82
N PRO A 916 28.07 29.61 14.30
CA PRO A 916 27.16 28.61 13.79
C PRO A 916 27.82 27.91 12.59
N PRO A 917 27.58 26.62 12.37
CA PRO A 917 28.15 25.92 11.22
C PRO A 917 27.60 26.50 9.91
N ILE A 918 28.43 26.51 8.86
CA ILE A 918 27.95 26.78 7.51
C ILE A 918 27.10 25.60 7.06
N LEU A 919 26.00 25.88 6.37
CA LEU A 919 25.08 24.90 5.83
C LEU A 919 25.21 24.90 4.32
N VAL A 920 25.51 23.75 3.74
CA VAL A 920 25.51 23.55 2.29
C VAL A 920 24.34 22.64 1.94
N ASN A 921 23.28 23.20 1.36
CA ASN A 921 22.20 22.45 0.76
C ASN A 921 22.67 21.98 -0.61
N TYR A 922 22.44 20.72 -0.97
CA TYR A 922 22.79 20.26 -2.31
C TYR A 922 21.86 19.17 -2.83
N SER A 923 21.66 19.11 -4.15
CA SER A 923 20.85 18.09 -4.81
C SER A 923 21.63 17.43 -5.93
N SER A 924 21.26 16.19 -6.26
CA SER A 924 21.76 15.53 -7.47
C SER A 924 21.15 16.19 -8.71
N ILE A 925 21.91 16.23 -9.81
CA ILE A 925 21.37 16.58 -11.13
C ILE A 925 20.63 15.42 -11.81
N TYR A 926 20.77 14.20 -11.28
CA TYR A 926 19.99 13.05 -11.73
C TYR A 926 18.60 13.16 -11.12
N GLU A 927 17.66 13.67 -11.92
CA GLU A 927 16.26 13.74 -11.59
C GLU A 927 15.71 12.30 -11.65
N ILE A 928 15.56 11.66 -10.49
CA ILE A 928 14.70 10.49 -10.41
C ILE A 928 13.27 11.02 -10.39
N HIS A 929 12.45 10.48 -11.28
CA HIS A 929 11.02 10.75 -11.26
C HIS A 929 10.42 9.92 -10.12
N SER A 930 10.40 10.44 -8.89
CA SER A 930 9.33 10.10 -7.97
C SER A 930 8.11 10.90 -8.37
N THR A 931 7.04 10.20 -8.67
CA THR A 931 5.74 10.80 -8.45
C THR A 931 5.59 10.95 -6.94
N ASP A 932 5.39 12.19 -6.48
CA ASP A 932 5.07 12.58 -5.10
C ASP A 932 4.22 11.52 -4.38
N PHE A 933 4.89 10.67 -3.63
CA PHE A 933 4.29 9.89 -2.56
C PHE A 933 5.31 9.88 -1.43
N GLN A 934 5.28 10.94 -0.64
CA GLN A 934 5.53 10.73 0.78
C GLN A 934 4.59 9.59 1.19
N SER A 935 5.14 8.54 1.80
CA SER A 935 4.35 7.74 2.71
C SER A 935 3.82 8.69 3.79
N SER A 936 2.70 9.34 3.49
CA SER A 936 1.83 9.84 4.51
C SER A 936 1.49 8.63 5.36
N GLU A 937 1.99 8.60 6.60
CA GLU A 937 1.23 8.07 7.73
C GLU A 937 -0.13 8.82 7.80
N GLU A 938 -0.96 8.75 6.74
CA GLU A 938 -2.33 9.28 6.64
C GLU A 938 -3.37 8.20 6.98
N GLU A 939 -2.95 7.02 7.42
CA GLU A 939 -3.82 6.23 8.30
C GLU A 939 -3.75 6.82 9.71
N TYR A 940 -4.47 7.92 9.90
CA TYR A 940 -5.16 8.42 11.09
C TYR A 940 -5.26 9.94 10.93
N GLY A 941 -6.41 10.40 10.40
CA GLY A 941 -6.67 11.77 10.01
C GLY A 941 -6.12 12.84 10.96
N PHE A 942 -5.06 13.51 10.50
CA PHE A 942 -4.57 14.77 11.04
C PHE A 942 -4.03 15.58 9.87
N GLU A 943 -4.65 16.74 9.66
CA GLU A 943 -4.34 17.69 8.59
C GLU A 943 -2.84 18.02 8.53
N THR A 944 -2.32 17.96 7.30
CA THR A 944 -0.96 18.23 6.88
C THR A 944 -0.56 19.70 7.09
N ILE A 945 0.64 19.91 7.60
CA ILE A 945 1.40 21.15 7.41
C ILE A 945 2.68 20.74 6.71
N ASP A 946 2.83 21.20 5.46
CA ASP A 946 4.10 21.24 4.74
C ASP A 946 5.19 21.87 5.61
N SER A 947 6.11 21.04 6.07
CA SER A 947 7.40 21.49 6.59
C SER A 947 8.40 20.36 6.40
N MET A 948 9.57 20.67 5.83
CA MET A 948 10.70 19.76 5.69
C MET A 948 10.87 18.90 6.94
N ASP A 949 10.51 17.62 6.83
CA ASP A 949 10.53 16.66 7.92
C ASP A 949 11.98 16.24 8.23
N LEU A 950 12.72 17.14 8.89
CA LEU A 950 14.07 16.96 9.44
C LEU A 950 14.07 16.05 10.68
N SER A 951 13.09 15.16 10.83
CA SER A 951 12.98 14.28 11.99
C SER A 951 14.07 13.20 11.97
N ILE A 952 14.39 12.69 13.15
CA ILE A 952 15.28 11.55 13.41
C ILE A 952 14.99 10.31 12.52
N ARG A 953 13.82 10.28 11.88
CA ARG A 953 13.33 9.19 11.01
C ARG A 953 14.10 9.03 9.70
N SER A 954 14.64 10.11 9.12
CA SER A 954 15.30 10.07 7.79
C SER A 954 16.80 9.83 7.88
N SER A 955 17.23 8.80 8.61
CA SER A 955 18.62 8.33 8.52
C SER A 955 18.88 7.76 7.11
N PRO A 956 19.99 8.08 6.43
CA PRO A 956 20.37 7.46 5.15
C PRO A 956 20.39 5.94 5.23
N ALA A 957 20.54 5.39 6.43
CA ALA A 957 20.49 3.96 6.66
C ALA A 957 19.10 3.32 6.38
N ASN A 958 18.03 4.11 6.43
CA ASN A 958 16.67 3.61 6.23
C ASN A 958 16.06 4.06 4.89
N VAL A 959 16.83 4.76 4.05
CA VAL A 959 16.38 5.36 2.79
C VAL A 959 16.92 4.55 1.61
N SER A 960 16.02 4.12 0.72
CA SER A 960 16.37 3.38 -0.50
C SER A 960 17.22 4.20 -1.45
N GLU A 961 17.97 3.54 -2.33
CA GLU A 961 18.90 4.22 -3.23
C GLU A 961 18.21 5.23 -4.17
N SER A 962 16.96 4.98 -4.56
CA SER A 962 16.16 5.89 -5.39
C SER A 962 15.78 7.17 -4.64
N GLU A 963 15.39 7.04 -3.38
CA GLU A 963 15.04 8.17 -2.50
C GLU A 963 16.27 9.04 -2.17
N GLN A 964 17.47 8.47 -2.21
CA GLN A 964 18.71 9.21 -1.97
C GLN A 964 18.98 10.26 -3.06
N THR A 965 18.81 9.91 -4.34
CA THR A 965 19.11 10.81 -5.47
C THR A 965 18.17 12.02 -5.60
N GLU A 966 16.95 11.94 -5.08
CA GLU A 966 16.00 13.05 -5.05
C GLU A 966 16.14 13.94 -3.82
N PHE A 967 16.94 13.50 -2.85
CA PHE A 967 17.03 14.16 -1.57
C PHE A 967 17.75 15.50 -1.71
N LEU A 968 17.17 16.54 -1.09
CA LEU A 968 17.97 17.71 -0.70
C LEU A 968 18.89 17.26 0.45
N TRP A 969 20.17 17.18 0.14
CA TRP A 969 21.23 16.82 1.05
C TRP A 969 21.77 18.06 1.76
N PHE A 970 22.42 17.82 2.91
CA PHE A 970 23.01 18.88 3.71
C PHE A 970 24.42 18.46 4.14
N SER A 971 25.36 19.39 4.04
CA SER A 971 26.69 19.26 4.63
C SER A 971 26.94 20.44 5.56
N PHE A 972 27.67 20.20 6.64
CA PHE A 972 27.90 21.18 7.70
C PHE A 972 29.39 21.30 7.99
N SER A 973 29.85 22.52 8.27
CA SER A 973 31.16 22.67 8.93
C SER A 973 31.10 22.23 10.39
N SER A 974 32.28 22.13 11.02
CA SER A 974 32.35 22.02 12.48
C SER A 974 31.78 23.27 13.17
N VAL A 975 31.20 23.07 14.36
CA VAL A 975 30.77 24.16 15.25
C VAL A 975 31.98 24.71 15.99
N ILE A 976 32.24 26.01 15.87
CA ILE A 976 33.40 26.63 16.53
C ILE A 976 32.93 27.36 17.77
N LYS A 977 33.36 26.90 18.95
CA LYS A 977 33.11 27.57 20.23
C LYS A 977 34.37 28.31 20.68
N ILE A 978 34.18 29.57 21.05
CA ILE A 978 35.24 30.47 21.48
C ILE A 978 34.91 30.95 22.88
N ASN A 979 35.90 30.85 23.77
CA ASN A 979 35.85 31.47 25.09
C ASN A 979 36.93 32.55 25.13
N LEU A 980 36.52 33.82 24.98
CA LEU A 980 37.42 34.95 25.11
C LEU A 980 37.58 35.33 26.59
N PRO A 981 38.78 35.76 27.03
CA PRO A 981 38.95 36.27 28.38
C PRO A 981 38.08 37.51 28.61
N PHE A 982 37.52 37.59 29.82
CA PHE A 982 36.67 38.70 30.26
C PHE A 982 37.39 40.03 30.06
N SER A 983 36.85 40.94 29.25
CA SER A 983 37.50 42.25 28.96
C SER A 983 37.01 43.38 29.85
N GLY A 984 36.19 43.10 30.85
CA GLY A 984 35.82 44.13 31.80
C GLY A 984 37.06 44.68 32.48
N LYS A 985 37.46 45.89 32.09
CA LYS A 985 38.06 46.80 33.05
C LYS A 985 37.11 46.80 34.23
N TYR A 986 37.58 46.39 35.41
CA TYR A 986 36.91 46.77 36.64
C TYR A 986 36.81 48.29 36.62
N ASP A 987 35.65 48.84 36.27
CA ASP A 987 35.26 50.11 36.84
C ASP A 987 35.21 49.83 38.34
N GLU A 988 36.19 50.37 39.07
CA GLU A 988 36.14 50.46 40.52
C GLU A 988 34.85 51.22 40.88
N ILE A 989 33.74 50.49 41.03
CA ILE A 989 32.56 51.00 41.72
C ILE A 989 32.99 51.10 43.19
N LEU A 990 33.48 52.28 43.55
CA LEU A 990 33.62 52.74 44.93
C LEU A 990 32.24 52.66 45.58
N PHE A 991 31.93 51.55 46.24
CA PHE A 991 30.81 51.43 47.17
C PHE A 991 31.10 52.25 48.42
N SER A 992 31.01 53.58 48.31
CA SER A 992 30.88 54.48 49.45
C SER A 992 29.44 54.97 49.55
N SER A 993 28.77 54.53 50.61
CA SER A 993 27.49 55.01 51.17
C SER A 993 26.18 54.39 50.65
N LEU A 994 25.75 53.31 51.33
CA LEU A 994 24.33 53.08 51.62
C LEU A 994 24.22 52.74 53.13
N PRO A 995 23.35 53.43 53.90
CA PRO A 995 23.21 53.21 55.34
C PRO A 995 22.35 51.98 55.63
N TRP A 996 22.83 51.13 56.52
CA TRP A 996 22.13 49.95 57.01
C TRP A 996 21.15 50.37 58.10
N ILE A 997 19.86 50.07 57.95
CA ILE A 997 18.86 50.16 59.02
C ILE A 997 18.46 48.74 59.41
N TYR A 998 18.76 48.33 60.65
CA TYR A 998 18.25 47.10 61.25
C TYR A 998 16.95 47.39 62.01
N THR A 999 15.92 46.57 61.81
CA THR A 999 14.78 46.45 62.73
C THR A 999 14.78 45.05 63.33
N VAL A 1000 14.81 44.99 64.67
CA VAL A 1000 14.71 43.78 65.48
C VAL A 1000 13.28 43.66 65.98
N ILE A 1001 12.60 42.55 65.69
CA ILE A 1001 11.37 42.15 66.39
C ILE A 1001 11.67 40.86 67.15
N SER A 1002 11.42 40.90 68.46
CA SER A 1002 11.59 39.81 69.41
C SER A 1002 10.24 39.57 70.10
N THR A 1003 9.77 38.33 70.10
CA THR A 1003 8.89 37.79 71.15
C THR A 1003 9.05 36.28 71.30
N GLY A 1004 9.76 35.88 72.36
CA GLY A 1004 9.30 34.90 73.35
C GLY A 1004 8.96 33.46 72.95
N VAL A 1005 9.91 32.57 73.30
CA VAL A 1005 9.73 31.19 73.85
C VAL A 1005 9.45 30.04 72.87
N LEU A 1006 10.46 29.59 72.12
CA LEU A 1006 11.09 28.25 72.22
C LEU A 1006 12.21 28.09 71.19
N SER A 1007 13.24 27.36 71.58
CA SER A 1007 14.62 27.39 71.07
C SER A 1007 14.82 26.73 69.69
N GLY A 1008 15.48 27.43 68.77
CA GLY A 1008 16.06 26.87 67.55
C GLY A 1008 17.01 27.89 66.89
N VAL A 1009 18.32 27.68 66.97
CA VAL A 1009 19.33 28.53 66.36
C VAL A 1009 19.32 28.30 64.85
N ILE A 1010 18.84 29.28 64.07
CA ILE A 1010 19.07 29.34 62.62
C ILE A 1010 20.36 30.15 62.42
N ALA A 1011 21.44 29.46 62.06
CA ALA A 1011 22.60 30.10 61.48
C ALA A 1011 22.29 30.37 60.00
N ILE A 1012 21.96 31.62 59.64
CA ILE A 1012 22.05 32.06 58.25
C ILE A 1012 23.54 32.27 57.96
N VAL A 1013 24.16 31.21 57.46
CA VAL A 1013 25.49 31.26 56.87
C VAL A 1013 25.30 31.73 55.42
N ILE A 1014 25.49 33.03 55.18
CA ILE A 1014 25.81 33.52 53.84
C ILE A 1014 27.29 33.21 53.63
N ILE A 1015 27.58 32.04 53.04
CA ILE A 1015 28.89 31.80 52.45
C ILE A 1015 28.92 32.54 51.12
N VAL A 1016 29.55 33.71 51.13
CA VAL A 1016 30.28 34.22 49.97
C VAL A 1016 31.63 33.50 49.96
N SER A 1017 31.74 32.45 49.15
CA SER A 1017 33.01 31.85 48.73
C SER A 1017 32.72 31.07 47.44
N ARG A 1018 33.48 31.14 46.34
CA ARG A 1018 34.86 31.61 46.14
C ARG A 1018 35.01 31.79 44.62
N MET A 1019 35.41 32.99 44.18
CA MET A 1019 36.11 33.12 42.90
C MET A 1019 37.56 32.64 43.09
N ARG A 1020 37.98 31.73 42.20
CA ARG A 1020 39.33 31.17 41.88
C ARG A 1020 39.06 29.70 41.52
N LYS A 1021 39.09 29.28 40.26
CA LYS A 1021 40.00 29.60 39.16
C LYS A 1021 39.25 29.42 37.84
#